data_AF-A0A8K0RIU0-F1
#
_entry.id   AF-A0A8K0RIU0-F1
#
_cell.length_a   1.000
_cell.length_b   1.000
_cell.length_c   1.000
_cell.angle_alpha   90.00
_cell.angle_beta   90.00
_cell.angle_gamma   90.00
#
_symmetry.space_group_name_H-M   'P 1'
#
loop_
_entity.id
_entity.type
_entity.pdbx_description
1 polymer ?
#
loop_
_entity_poly.entity_id
_entity_poly.type
_entity_poly.pdbx_seq_one_letter_code
_entity_poly.pdbx_strand_id
1 'polypeptide(L)'
;MRLSLSQSLLCLAAVAAPLASAERLLESKSLNPCMSNSSFSATLFNVALTPNNRSLDFNLDGISNIAGRIEAELELLVYGYSAMNQKLDPCGSKELEGMCPMNAGPLQIKSNLEITEDIMNQIPGIAYTIPDLDLLVRIKIKDQDTHVQLACVEAELSNGHSVDQKAVAWVTAVISGLGLVASAITSGLGHSNTAAHVAANAMSLFGYFQAQAFIGLCAVPLPPIVAAWTQNFQWSMGIIRVEFLQKMATWYQRATGGTPTTHLSQLSEVSVEVQKRVVRRGIDMTTRAIAPLLARSNSAATEAQAGGGRLVLHGIERVGFKARIETTNIFFTGYTFFIIFVLFTVIGVVAFKYICEGLVKAGKMKSDKFVDFRNGWQTVLKGILFRVVLIGFPQMMVLSFWELTQRDSAGLVVLAILTMLTMIGILAWASSKVVRIAQRSIAMHKNPAYILYSDPVALNKWGFLYVQFKAAAYWFIIPWLAYILIKAMFVGLAQTSGKAQAIALVLIEAALLIGVSVLRPWMDKKTNGFNIAIAAVNFLSAVFLLMFTEIFKQPAIVTGVMGVIFFVYNAAFSLVLLIMLLVSSGFAVFTKNPDTRYQPMRDDRGSFIKSQTQLTTELDALGATARGEGKGTHSQSRSRIDDDDDIRSSEENRQIAAKEGGFSEHYQPAPPRSPATSNFSQPHNPPSFYDRASPVPSYNQGQGTRNDVQYRTANSASPWQRGAGYDGH
;
A
#
# COMPACT_ATOMS: atom_id res chain seq x y z
N MET A 1 12.78 31.10 4.64
CA MET A 1 11.44 31.48 5.12
C MET A 1 11.14 30.70 6.39
N ARG A 2 11.04 31.36 7.55
CA ARG A 2 10.59 30.74 8.80
C ARG A 2 9.09 30.96 8.88
N LEU A 3 8.28 29.98 8.46
CA LEU A 3 6.86 30.01 8.80
C LEU A 3 6.76 29.78 10.32
N SER A 4 6.20 30.76 11.01
CA SER A 4 5.95 30.69 12.45
C SER A 4 4.96 29.55 12.74
N LEU A 5 5.23 28.77 13.79
CA LEU A 5 4.35 27.71 14.28
C LEU A 5 2.90 28.22 14.52
N SER A 6 2.76 29.51 14.83
CA SER A 6 1.46 30.18 14.99
C SER A 6 0.67 30.31 13.68
N GLN A 7 1.33 30.50 12.53
CA GLN A 7 0.68 30.55 11.22
C GLN A 7 0.24 29.16 10.76
N SER A 8 1.00 28.11 11.09
CA SER A 8 0.58 26.72 10.85
C SER A 8 -0.63 26.31 11.70
N LEU A 9 -0.71 26.78 12.95
CA LEU A 9 -1.87 26.60 13.83
C LEU A 9 -3.10 27.38 13.34
N LEU A 10 -2.91 28.60 12.83
CA LEU A 10 -3.98 29.40 12.22
C LEU A 10 -4.52 28.78 10.92
N CYS A 11 -3.67 28.18 10.09
CA CYS A 11 -4.12 27.41 8.93
C CYS A 11 -4.84 26.11 9.33
N LEU A 12 -4.44 25.45 10.43
CA LEU A 12 -5.14 24.29 10.98
C LEU A 12 -6.51 24.67 11.57
N ALA A 13 -6.62 25.84 12.20
CA ALA A 13 -7.86 26.38 12.72
C ALA A 13 -8.80 26.88 11.60
N ALA A 14 -8.25 27.40 10.49
CA ALA A 14 -9.04 27.82 9.32
C ALA A 14 -9.60 26.64 8.51
N VAL A 15 -9.02 25.44 8.65
CA VAL A 15 -9.58 24.19 8.10
C VAL A 15 -10.67 23.61 9.02
N ALA A 16 -10.82 24.11 10.25
CA ALA A 16 -11.75 23.59 11.25
C ALA A 16 -13.14 24.28 11.29
N ALA A 17 -13.51 25.14 10.33
CA ALA A 17 -14.88 25.63 10.22
C ALA A 17 -15.26 26.04 8.77
N PRO A 18 -16.51 25.81 8.32
CA PRO A 18 -17.66 25.39 9.12
C PRO A 18 -17.74 23.86 9.20
N LEU A 19 -18.03 23.35 10.39
CA LEU A 19 -18.96 22.23 10.51
C LEU A 19 -20.23 22.73 9.81
N ALA A 20 -20.37 22.50 8.51
CA ALA A 20 -21.64 22.66 7.84
C ALA A 20 -22.59 21.78 8.65
N SER A 21 -23.49 22.42 9.40
CA SER A 21 -24.59 21.75 10.07
C SER A 21 -25.46 21.22 8.94
N ALA A 22 -25.09 20.05 8.40
CA ALA A 22 -25.90 19.31 7.47
C ALA A 22 -27.26 19.14 8.16
N GLU A 23 -28.32 19.48 7.44
CA GLU A 23 -29.68 19.27 7.90
C GLU A 23 -29.82 17.80 8.31
N ARG A 24 -30.29 17.56 9.53
CA ARG A 24 -30.58 16.20 9.97
C ARG A 24 -31.72 15.70 9.08
N LEU A 25 -31.49 14.60 8.39
CA LEU A 25 -32.49 13.95 7.56
C LEU A 25 -32.29 12.44 7.60
N LEU A 26 -33.38 11.70 7.34
CA LEU A 26 -33.33 10.29 7.00
C LEU A 26 -34.01 10.15 5.65
N GLU A 27 -33.26 9.74 4.64
CA GLU A 27 -33.75 9.56 3.28
C GLU A 27 -33.65 8.12 2.81
N SER A 28 -34.51 7.76 1.86
CA SER A 28 -34.40 6.55 1.06
C SER A 28 -34.62 6.91 -0.41
N LYS A 29 -33.78 6.39 -1.29
CA LYS A 29 -33.75 6.70 -2.73
C LYS A 29 -34.01 5.48 -3.62
N SER A 30 -34.21 4.32 -3.02
CA SER A 30 -34.32 3.06 -3.72
C SER A 30 -35.25 2.12 -2.98
N LEU A 31 -36.15 1.50 -3.73
CA LEU A 31 -37.06 0.47 -3.22
C LEU A 31 -36.75 -0.84 -3.95
N ASN A 32 -36.27 -1.82 -3.21
CA ASN A 32 -35.80 -3.09 -3.77
C ASN A 32 -36.81 -4.20 -3.48
N PRO A 33 -37.20 -5.01 -4.47
CA PRO A 33 -38.05 -6.16 -4.21
C PRO A 33 -37.28 -7.23 -3.40
N CYS A 34 -37.89 -7.72 -2.31
CA CYS A 34 -37.30 -8.76 -1.46
C CYS A 34 -37.80 -10.19 -1.76
N MET A 35 -38.67 -10.35 -2.76
CA MET A 35 -39.12 -11.66 -3.27
C MET A 35 -39.00 -11.75 -4.79
N SER A 36 -38.86 -12.97 -5.31
CA SER A 36 -38.98 -13.25 -6.75
C SER A 36 -40.42 -13.10 -7.20
N ASN A 37 -40.67 -12.46 -8.35
CA ASN A 37 -42.02 -12.17 -8.87
C ASN A 37 -42.87 -11.30 -7.93
N SER A 38 -42.29 -10.25 -7.35
CA SER A 38 -43.06 -9.26 -6.59
C SER A 38 -44.12 -8.60 -7.50
N SER A 39 -45.39 -8.64 -7.07
CA SER A 39 -46.52 -8.00 -7.78
C SER A 39 -46.55 -6.48 -7.60
N PHE A 40 -45.55 -5.90 -6.93
CA PHE A 40 -45.36 -4.47 -6.75
C PHE A 40 -43.91 -4.10 -7.06
N SER A 41 -43.73 -3.05 -7.87
CA SER A 41 -42.42 -2.51 -8.24
C SER A 41 -42.49 -0.98 -8.33
N ALA A 42 -41.42 -0.29 -7.93
CA ALA A 42 -41.31 1.16 -8.03
C ALA A 42 -40.20 1.54 -9.02
N THR A 43 -40.49 2.49 -9.91
CA THR A 43 -39.51 3.10 -10.82
C THR A 43 -38.82 4.30 -10.16
N LEU A 44 -39.55 5.08 -9.37
CA LEU A 44 -39.03 6.18 -8.55
C LEU A 44 -39.47 5.97 -7.11
N PHE A 45 -38.53 6.03 -6.18
CA PHE A 45 -38.83 6.00 -4.75
C PHE A 45 -37.90 6.96 -4.01
N ASN A 46 -38.44 8.10 -3.62
CA ASN A 46 -37.76 9.06 -2.77
C ASN A 46 -38.62 9.32 -1.54
N VAL A 47 -38.06 9.06 -0.36
CA VAL A 47 -38.67 9.41 0.91
C VAL A 47 -37.63 10.18 1.72
N ALA A 48 -37.98 11.32 2.27
CA ALA A 48 -37.10 12.12 3.11
C ALA A 48 -37.83 12.59 4.37
N LEU A 49 -37.36 12.17 5.52
CA LEU A 49 -37.80 12.63 6.82
C LEU A 49 -36.84 13.69 7.35
N THR A 50 -37.36 14.90 7.53
CA THR A 50 -36.61 16.01 8.11
C THR A 50 -37.13 16.26 9.54
N PRO A 51 -36.38 15.88 10.60
CA PRO A 51 -36.77 16.12 11.98
C PRO A 51 -37.00 17.58 12.37
N ASN A 52 -36.28 18.53 11.77
CA ASN A 52 -36.33 19.95 12.18
C ASN A 52 -37.69 20.61 11.90
N ASN A 53 -38.33 20.24 10.79
CA ASN A 53 -39.63 20.75 10.37
C ASN A 53 -40.73 19.69 10.46
N ARG A 54 -40.41 18.52 11.06
CA ARG A 54 -41.29 17.33 11.18
C ARG A 54 -41.93 16.89 9.86
N SER A 55 -41.30 17.18 8.72
CA SER A 55 -41.87 16.85 7.41
C SER A 55 -41.36 15.51 6.90
N LEU A 56 -42.27 14.65 6.46
CA LEU A 56 -42.01 13.46 5.66
C LEU A 56 -42.42 13.75 4.22
N ASP A 57 -41.43 13.98 3.38
CA ASP A 57 -41.62 14.08 1.93
C ASP A 57 -41.58 12.69 1.31
N PHE A 58 -42.55 12.34 0.49
CA PHE A 58 -42.53 11.10 -0.27
C PHE A 58 -43.01 11.30 -1.70
N ASN A 59 -42.20 10.76 -2.61
CA ASN A 59 -42.38 10.78 -4.05
C ASN A 59 -42.14 9.36 -4.59
N LEU A 60 -43.23 8.68 -4.90
CA LEU A 60 -43.27 7.29 -5.35
C LEU A 60 -43.94 7.25 -6.73
N ASP A 61 -43.22 6.73 -7.72
CA ASP A 61 -43.78 6.29 -8.99
C ASP A 61 -43.54 4.79 -9.12
N GLY A 62 -44.60 4.01 -9.37
CA GLY A 62 -44.52 2.56 -9.46
C GLY A 62 -45.69 1.92 -10.18
N ILE A 63 -45.65 0.60 -10.31
CA ILE A 63 -46.71 -0.22 -10.88
C ILE A 63 -47.10 -1.27 -9.86
N SER A 64 -48.40 -1.31 -9.54
CA SER A 64 -49.00 -2.37 -8.74
C SER A 64 -49.81 -3.30 -9.63
N ASN A 65 -49.54 -4.60 -9.53
CA ASN A 65 -50.37 -5.66 -10.11
C ASN A 65 -51.25 -6.33 -9.04
N ILE A 66 -51.38 -5.71 -7.87
CA ILE A 66 -52.17 -6.22 -6.74
C ILE A 66 -53.58 -5.62 -6.84
N ALA A 67 -54.59 -6.49 -6.80
CA ALA A 67 -55.99 -6.11 -6.78
C ALA A 67 -56.70 -6.81 -5.61
N GLY A 68 -57.41 -6.07 -4.77
CA GLY A 68 -58.19 -6.62 -3.65
C GLY A 68 -57.80 -6.04 -2.28
N ARG A 69 -58.23 -6.73 -1.21
CA ARG A 69 -57.92 -6.35 0.17
C ARG A 69 -56.61 -6.99 0.60
N ILE A 70 -55.76 -6.21 1.25
CA ILE A 70 -54.41 -6.63 1.61
C ILE A 70 -54.12 -6.39 3.08
N GLU A 71 -53.23 -7.21 3.65
CA GLU A 71 -52.58 -7.00 4.94
C GLU A 71 -51.12 -6.62 4.68
N ALA A 72 -50.66 -5.50 5.24
CA ALA A 72 -49.26 -5.07 5.15
C ALA A 72 -48.53 -5.28 6.48
N GLU A 73 -47.34 -5.85 6.45
CA GLU A 73 -46.48 -6.03 7.62
C GLU A 73 -45.25 -5.13 7.44
N LEU A 74 -45.13 -4.11 8.29
CA LEU A 74 -44.02 -3.17 8.37
C LEU A 74 -42.97 -3.68 9.36
N GLU A 75 -41.80 -4.00 8.87
CA GLU A 75 -40.66 -4.49 9.65
C GLU A 75 -39.49 -3.50 9.54
N LEU A 76 -39.12 -2.86 10.66
CA LEU A 76 -37.91 -2.03 10.75
C LEU A 76 -36.73 -2.90 11.18
N LEU A 77 -35.77 -3.06 10.29
CA LEU A 77 -34.54 -3.81 10.50
C LEU A 77 -33.38 -2.85 10.79
N VAL A 78 -32.76 -3.02 11.95
CA VAL A 78 -31.62 -2.22 12.42
C VAL A 78 -30.40 -3.14 12.51
N TYR A 79 -29.39 -2.93 11.67
CA TYR A 79 -28.24 -3.83 11.52
C TYR A 79 -28.65 -5.29 11.34
N GLY A 80 -29.76 -5.53 10.62
CA GLY A 80 -30.36 -6.85 10.38
C GLY A 80 -31.19 -7.45 11.52
N TYR A 81 -31.42 -6.70 12.62
CA TYR A 81 -32.31 -7.10 13.71
C TYR A 81 -33.67 -6.42 13.57
N SER A 82 -34.76 -7.17 13.72
CA SER A 82 -36.14 -6.65 13.66
C SER A 82 -36.44 -5.86 14.93
N ALA A 83 -36.28 -4.53 14.86
CA ALA A 83 -36.47 -3.62 15.99
C ALA A 83 -37.94 -3.25 16.19
N MET A 84 -38.72 -3.24 15.10
CA MET A 84 -40.15 -2.96 15.13
C MET A 84 -40.84 -3.84 14.09
N ASN A 85 -41.96 -4.45 14.48
CA ASN A 85 -42.85 -5.15 13.57
C ASN A 85 -44.28 -4.68 13.85
N GLN A 86 -44.90 -4.03 12.87
CA GLN A 86 -46.28 -3.55 12.95
C GLN A 86 -47.10 -4.11 11.79
N LYS A 87 -48.30 -4.59 12.11
CA LYS A 87 -49.29 -4.97 11.11
C LYS A 87 -50.15 -3.75 10.79
N LEU A 88 -50.20 -3.39 9.51
CA LEU A 88 -50.98 -2.30 8.96
C LEU A 88 -52.11 -2.90 8.13
N ASP A 89 -53.35 -2.61 8.52
CA ASP A 89 -54.54 -2.89 7.72
C ASP A 89 -54.95 -1.59 7.00
N PRO A 90 -54.74 -1.49 5.67
CA PRO A 90 -55.10 -0.30 4.90
C PRO A 90 -56.60 -0.03 4.89
N CYS A 91 -57.44 -1.05 5.13
CA CYS A 91 -58.88 -0.92 5.18
C CYS A 91 -59.39 -0.50 6.58
N GLY A 92 -58.58 -0.72 7.62
CA GLY A 92 -58.94 -0.44 9.03
C GLY A 92 -58.44 0.91 9.56
N SER A 93 -57.58 1.61 8.83
CA SER A 93 -56.95 2.85 9.26
C SER A 93 -57.34 4.02 8.35
N LYS A 94 -57.83 5.12 8.94
CA LYS A 94 -58.27 6.33 8.21
C LYS A 94 -57.16 6.96 7.37
N GLU A 95 -55.90 6.74 7.75
CA GLU A 95 -54.72 7.29 7.08
C GLU A 95 -54.32 6.53 5.81
N LEU A 96 -54.76 5.26 5.67
CA LEU A 96 -54.42 4.37 4.55
C LEU A 96 -55.65 3.98 3.71
N GLU A 97 -56.80 4.61 3.94
CA GLU A 97 -58.08 4.31 3.28
C GLU A 97 -57.98 4.39 1.75
N GLY A 98 -57.12 5.27 1.21
CA GLY A 98 -56.84 5.39 -0.22
C GLY A 98 -56.13 4.18 -0.86
N MET A 99 -55.64 3.24 -0.05
CA MET A 99 -55.01 1.99 -0.50
C MET A 99 -55.95 0.78 -0.41
N CYS A 100 -57.21 0.96 0.02
CA CYS A 100 -58.19 -0.12 0.11
C CYS A 100 -59.52 0.19 -0.63
N PRO A 101 -59.96 -0.66 -1.59
CA PRO A 101 -59.24 -1.80 -2.14
C PRO A 101 -58.06 -1.33 -3.00
N MET A 102 -56.96 -2.09 -2.97
CA MET A 102 -55.83 -1.79 -3.84
C MET A 102 -56.24 -2.09 -5.28
N ASN A 103 -56.00 -1.16 -6.19
CA ASN A 103 -56.31 -1.32 -7.62
C ASN A 103 -55.03 -1.57 -8.40
N ALA A 104 -55.09 -2.50 -9.36
CA ALA A 104 -53.98 -2.75 -10.27
C ALA A 104 -53.83 -1.56 -11.25
N GLY A 105 -52.60 -1.06 -11.41
CA GLY A 105 -52.30 0.08 -12.26
C GLY A 105 -51.03 0.84 -11.86
N PRO A 106 -50.69 1.91 -12.61
CA PRO A 106 -49.63 2.83 -12.24
C PRO A 106 -50.03 3.62 -11.00
N LEU A 107 -49.11 3.72 -10.04
CA LEU A 107 -49.26 4.45 -8.79
C LEU A 107 -48.30 5.63 -8.81
N GLN A 108 -48.82 6.85 -8.70
CA GLN A 108 -48.04 8.07 -8.55
C GLN A 108 -48.49 8.79 -7.29
N ILE A 109 -47.62 8.87 -6.29
CA ILE A 109 -47.90 9.51 -5.02
C ILE A 109 -46.82 10.55 -4.75
N LYS A 110 -47.23 11.81 -4.67
CA LYS A 110 -46.39 12.93 -4.27
C LYS A 110 -47.08 13.66 -3.14
N SER A 111 -46.48 13.65 -1.97
CA SER A 111 -47.05 14.33 -0.80
C SER A 111 -45.97 14.68 0.21
N ASN A 112 -46.28 15.70 1.00
CA ASN A 112 -45.51 16.12 2.16
C ASN A 112 -46.43 16.02 3.37
N LEU A 113 -46.11 15.10 4.29
CA LEU A 113 -46.90 14.85 5.49
C LEU A 113 -46.15 15.34 6.72
N GLU A 114 -46.82 16.06 7.62
CA GLU A 114 -46.25 16.41 8.92
C GLU A 114 -46.40 15.24 9.89
N ILE A 115 -45.29 14.76 10.47
CA ILE A 115 -45.29 13.66 11.43
C ILE A 115 -45.52 14.20 12.85
N THR A 116 -46.40 13.52 13.60
CA THR A 116 -46.68 13.80 15.02
C THR A 116 -45.43 13.62 15.90
N GLU A 117 -45.28 14.44 16.94
CA GLU A 117 -44.11 14.42 17.84
C GLU A 117 -43.88 13.06 18.51
N ASP A 118 -44.92 12.28 18.74
CA ASP A 118 -44.82 10.96 19.37
C ASP A 118 -44.00 9.96 18.54
N ILE A 119 -44.13 10.00 17.21
CA ILE A 119 -43.35 9.15 16.30
C ILE A 119 -41.92 9.66 16.19
N MET A 120 -41.74 10.98 16.17
CA MET A 120 -40.42 11.61 16.12
C MET A 120 -39.57 11.27 17.35
N ASN A 121 -40.18 11.19 18.53
CA ASN A 121 -39.50 10.86 19.78
C ASN A 121 -39.07 9.39 19.89
N GLN A 122 -39.66 8.49 19.08
CA GLN A 122 -39.27 7.09 19.04
C GLN A 122 -38.00 6.84 18.21
N ILE A 123 -37.62 7.77 17.34
CA ILE A 123 -36.42 7.64 16.50
C ILE A 123 -35.20 8.09 17.31
N PRO A 124 -34.27 7.18 17.66
CA PRO A 124 -33.13 7.55 18.48
C PRO A 124 -32.22 8.53 17.73
N GLY A 125 -31.74 9.57 18.43
CA GLY A 125 -30.86 10.60 17.86
C GLY A 125 -29.58 10.04 17.20
N ILE A 126 -29.20 8.81 17.56
CA ILE A 126 -28.05 8.10 16.99
C ILE A 126 -28.23 7.79 15.49
N ALA A 127 -29.48 7.62 15.02
CA ALA A 127 -29.80 7.39 13.61
C ALA A 127 -29.38 8.57 12.71
N TYR A 128 -29.35 9.78 13.26
CA TYR A 128 -28.98 11.00 12.52
C TYR A 128 -27.48 11.34 12.62
N THR A 129 -26.69 10.60 13.40
CA THR A 129 -25.28 10.95 13.68
C THR A 129 -24.28 9.89 13.26
N ILE A 130 -24.62 8.60 13.36
CA ILE A 130 -23.71 7.52 12.93
C ILE A 130 -23.66 7.46 11.39
N PRO A 131 -22.48 7.63 10.76
CA PRO A 131 -22.34 7.50 9.31
C PRO A 131 -22.51 6.04 8.85
N ASP A 132 -22.95 5.86 7.60
CA ASP A 132 -23.17 4.55 6.97
C ASP A 132 -24.04 3.62 7.83
N LEU A 133 -25.14 4.17 8.33
CA LEU A 133 -26.14 3.47 9.12
C LEU A 133 -26.76 2.31 8.32
N ASP A 134 -26.97 1.18 8.97
CA ASP A 134 -27.61 0.00 8.37
C ASP A 134 -29.06 -0.09 8.86
N LEU A 135 -29.93 0.73 8.27
CA LEU A 135 -31.37 0.73 8.52
C LEU A 135 -32.12 0.32 7.25
N LEU A 136 -33.01 -0.66 7.40
CA LEU A 136 -33.82 -1.19 6.31
C LEU A 136 -35.27 -1.23 6.77
N VAL A 137 -36.18 -0.66 5.99
CA VAL A 137 -37.62 -0.84 6.19
C VAL A 137 -38.09 -1.89 5.21
N ARG A 138 -38.62 -3.01 5.72
CA ARG A 138 -39.18 -4.07 4.91
C ARG A 138 -40.70 -4.05 5.05
N ILE A 139 -41.39 -4.01 3.91
CA ILE A 139 -42.84 -4.10 3.84
C ILE A 139 -43.20 -5.41 3.13
N LYS A 140 -43.94 -6.28 3.82
CA LYS A 140 -44.49 -7.51 3.24
C LYS A 140 -45.97 -7.30 3.01
N ILE A 141 -46.42 -7.46 1.77
CA ILE A 141 -47.83 -7.34 1.41
C ILE A 141 -48.38 -8.74 1.20
N LYS A 142 -49.44 -9.06 1.95
CA LYS A 142 -50.16 -10.33 1.89
C LYS A 142 -51.60 -10.07 1.49
N ASP A 143 -52.19 -11.04 0.82
CA ASP A 143 -53.64 -11.05 0.62
C ASP A 143 -54.36 -11.24 1.96
N GLN A 144 -55.49 -10.55 2.17
CA GLN A 144 -56.21 -10.62 3.45
C GLN A 144 -56.92 -11.97 3.65
N ASP A 145 -57.43 -12.56 2.57
CA ASP A 145 -58.21 -13.81 2.65
C ASP A 145 -57.32 -15.06 2.61
N THR A 146 -56.36 -15.11 1.69
CA THR A 146 -55.49 -16.29 1.52
C THR A 146 -54.20 -16.23 2.35
N HIS A 147 -53.85 -15.07 2.92
CA HIS A 147 -52.57 -14.80 3.60
C HIS A 147 -51.32 -15.12 2.77
N VAL A 148 -51.46 -15.27 1.44
CA VAL A 148 -50.34 -15.49 0.53
C VAL A 148 -49.59 -14.17 0.33
N GLN A 149 -48.27 -14.22 0.36
CA GLN A 149 -47.42 -13.05 0.14
C GLN A 149 -47.43 -12.67 -1.35
N LEU A 150 -48.00 -11.50 -1.66
CA LEU A 150 -48.13 -10.97 -3.02
C LEU A 150 -46.94 -10.09 -3.42
N ALA A 151 -46.39 -9.34 -2.46
CA ALA A 151 -45.23 -8.50 -2.70
C ALA A 151 -44.35 -8.36 -1.46
N CYS A 152 -43.10 -7.99 -1.70
CA CYS A 152 -42.09 -7.76 -0.68
C CYS A 152 -41.19 -6.63 -1.18
N VAL A 153 -41.10 -5.54 -0.43
CA VAL A 153 -40.19 -4.44 -0.76
C VAL A 153 -39.35 -4.01 0.44
N GLU A 154 -38.12 -3.60 0.17
CA GLU A 154 -37.13 -3.12 1.12
C GLU A 154 -36.66 -1.73 0.71
N ALA A 155 -36.77 -0.77 1.62
CA ALA A 155 -36.25 0.58 1.49
C ALA A 155 -35.01 0.74 2.38
N GLU A 156 -33.88 1.11 1.80
CA GLU A 156 -32.67 1.42 2.57
C GLU A 156 -32.74 2.87 3.07
N LEU A 157 -32.59 3.06 4.38
CA LEU A 157 -32.54 4.38 5.00
C LEU A 157 -31.09 4.84 5.15
N SER A 158 -30.86 6.11 4.83
CA SER A 158 -29.57 6.79 4.93
C SER A 158 -29.75 8.13 5.60
N ASN A 159 -28.79 8.55 6.41
CA ASN A 159 -28.75 9.89 7.00
C ASN A 159 -27.84 10.86 6.21
N GLY A 160 -27.41 10.48 5.01
CA GLY A 160 -26.51 11.28 4.16
C GLY A 160 -25.06 11.33 4.63
N HIS A 161 -24.73 10.80 5.81
CA HIS A 161 -23.36 10.76 6.33
C HIS A 161 -22.67 9.45 5.93
N SER A 162 -21.43 9.56 5.43
CA SER A 162 -20.57 8.42 5.10
C SER A 162 -19.14 8.65 5.56
N VAL A 163 -18.49 7.56 5.98
CA VAL A 163 -17.05 7.49 6.28
C VAL A 163 -16.21 7.47 5.00
N ASP A 164 -16.79 7.08 3.86
CA ASP A 164 -16.13 7.16 2.56
C ASP A 164 -16.03 8.62 2.12
N GLN A 165 -14.84 9.19 2.25
CA GLN A 165 -14.56 10.60 2.01
C GLN A 165 -13.37 10.74 1.07
N LYS A 166 -13.63 11.26 -0.14
CA LYS A 166 -12.58 11.51 -1.14
C LYS A 166 -11.43 12.35 -0.60
N ALA A 167 -11.71 13.29 0.31
CA ALA A 167 -10.69 14.10 0.96
C ALA A 167 -9.72 13.24 1.79
N VAL A 168 -10.23 12.27 2.57
CA VAL A 168 -9.40 11.36 3.37
C VAL A 168 -8.51 10.51 2.46
N ALA A 169 -9.07 9.96 1.37
CA ALA A 169 -8.31 9.19 0.39
C ALA A 169 -7.13 9.98 -0.20
N TRP A 170 -7.37 11.20 -0.70
CA TRP A 170 -6.30 12.00 -1.32
C TRP A 170 -5.29 12.57 -0.31
N VAL A 171 -5.74 13.00 0.88
CA VAL A 171 -4.84 13.49 1.92
C VAL A 171 -3.88 12.38 2.38
N THR A 172 -4.40 11.17 2.61
CA THR A 172 -3.56 10.03 2.99
C THR A 172 -2.60 9.60 1.87
N ALA A 173 -3.03 9.69 0.61
CA ALA A 173 -2.17 9.46 -0.55
C ALA A 173 -1.01 10.47 -0.64
N VAL A 174 -1.32 11.76 -0.51
CA VAL A 174 -0.32 12.84 -0.57
C VAL A 174 0.68 12.73 0.59
N ILE A 175 0.22 12.48 1.82
CA ILE A 175 1.10 12.33 2.98
C ILE A 175 2.05 11.12 2.79
N SER A 176 1.54 10.01 2.28
CA SER A 176 2.36 8.82 1.99
C SER A 176 3.42 9.10 0.93
N GLY A 177 3.06 9.82 -0.14
CA GLY A 177 3.99 10.25 -1.19
C GLY A 177 5.05 11.24 -0.67
N LEU A 178 4.64 12.23 0.13
CA LEU A 178 5.55 13.21 0.73
C LEU A 178 6.59 12.55 1.64
N GLY A 179 6.23 11.49 2.38
CA GLY A 179 7.18 10.74 3.19
C GLY A 179 8.30 10.10 2.36
N LEU A 180 7.97 9.54 1.19
CA LEU A 180 8.96 8.97 0.27
C LEU A 180 9.85 10.05 -0.35
N VAL A 181 9.27 11.20 -0.75
CA VAL A 181 10.01 12.33 -1.29
C VAL A 181 10.94 12.94 -0.22
N ALA A 182 10.46 13.09 1.01
CA ALA A 182 11.28 13.58 2.13
C ALA A 182 12.49 12.67 2.36
N SER A 183 12.30 11.34 2.35
CA SER A 183 13.41 10.39 2.44
C SER A 183 14.41 10.56 1.29
N ALA A 184 13.94 10.72 0.05
CA ALA A 184 14.81 10.92 -1.11
C ALA A 184 15.65 12.21 -1.00
N ILE A 185 15.03 13.32 -0.58
CA ILE A 185 15.71 14.61 -0.36
C ILE A 185 16.77 14.47 0.75
N THR A 186 16.39 13.90 1.90
CA THR A 186 17.31 13.70 3.03
C THR A 186 18.49 12.80 2.64
N SER A 187 18.26 11.77 1.81
CA SER A 187 19.32 10.92 1.28
C SER A 187 20.27 11.71 0.38
N GLY A 188 19.74 12.54 -0.51
CA GLY A 188 20.56 13.36 -1.41
C GLY A 188 21.34 14.48 -0.72
N LEU A 189 20.91 14.89 0.48
CA LEU A 189 21.64 15.83 1.35
C LEU A 189 22.78 15.16 2.16
N GLY A 190 22.99 13.85 2.03
CA GLY A 190 24.05 13.10 2.70
C GLY A 190 23.63 12.43 4.02
N HIS A 191 22.36 12.53 4.42
CA HIS A 191 21.82 11.94 5.66
C HIS A 191 21.19 10.56 5.40
N SER A 192 22.01 9.58 5.01
CA SER A 192 21.57 8.25 4.57
C SER A 192 20.84 7.45 5.66
N ASN A 193 21.27 7.54 6.92
CA ASN A 193 20.64 6.83 8.05
C ASN A 193 19.23 7.36 8.33
N THR A 194 19.08 8.68 8.45
CA THR A 194 17.75 9.30 8.62
C THR A 194 16.84 8.97 7.44
N ALA A 195 17.34 9.05 6.22
CA ALA A 195 16.57 8.74 5.01
C ALA A 195 16.04 7.29 5.02
N ALA A 196 16.86 6.33 5.44
CA ALA A 196 16.46 4.93 5.56
C ALA A 196 15.31 4.73 6.58
N HIS A 197 15.38 5.37 7.76
CA HIS A 197 14.31 5.30 8.76
C HIS A 197 12.99 5.92 8.25
N VAL A 198 13.07 7.08 7.58
CA VAL A 198 11.88 7.75 7.03
C VAL A 198 11.27 6.92 5.91
N ALA A 199 12.08 6.35 5.01
CA ALA A 199 11.59 5.45 3.97
C ALA A 199 10.91 4.21 4.56
N ALA A 200 11.52 3.57 5.57
CA ALA A 200 10.94 2.41 6.23
C ALA A 200 9.57 2.73 6.86
N ASN A 201 9.46 3.87 7.56
CA ASN A 201 8.20 4.30 8.15
C ASN A 201 7.13 4.62 7.08
N ALA A 202 7.52 5.25 5.97
CA ALA A 202 6.62 5.53 4.85
C ALA A 202 6.12 4.24 4.18
N MET A 203 7.01 3.26 3.96
CA MET A 203 6.66 1.95 3.41
C MET A 203 5.73 1.16 4.35
N SER A 204 5.97 1.19 5.66
CA SER A 204 5.08 0.57 6.65
C SER A 204 3.69 1.21 6.68
N LEU A 205 3.60 2.55 6.58
CA LEU A 205 2.31 3.25 6.49
C LEU A 205 1.55 2.85 5.22
N PHE A 206 2.23 2.87 4.07
CA PHE A 206 1.63 2.50 2.80
C PHE A 206 1.15 1.04 2.79
N GLY A 207 1.97 0.12 3.32
CA GLY A 207 1.62 -1.29 3.48
C GLY A 207 0.44 -1.51 4.44
N TYR A 208 0.29 -0.66 5.46
CA TYR A 208 -0.89 -0.67 6.32
C TYR A 208 -2.16 -0.22 5.57
N PHE A 209 -2.09 0.84 4.75
CA PHE A 209 -3.23 1.24 3.91
C PHE A 209 -3.61 0.16 2.89
N GLN A 210 -2.64 -0.51 2.27
CA GLN A 210 -2.91 -1.69 1.43
C GLN A 210 -3.56 -2.82 2.23
N ALA A 211 -3.16 -3.04 3.49
CA ALA A 211 -3.81 -4.02 4.36
C ALA A 211 -5.28 -3.68 4.65
N GLN A 212 -5.61 -2.40 4.86
CA GLN A 212 -7.00 -1.94 4.98
C GLN A 212 -7.77 -2.14 3.67
N ALA A 213 -7.15 -1.85 2.53
CA ALA A 213 -7.75 -2.06 1.22
C ALA A 213 -8.04 -3.56 0.96
N PHE A 214 -7.16 -4.47 1.39
CA PHE A 214 -7.39 -5.92 1.29
C PHE A 214 -8.67 -6.38 2.01
N ILE A 215 -8.97 -5.83 3.19
CA ILE A 215 -10.22 -6.15 3.90
C ILE A 215 -11.44 -5.77 3.05
N GLY A 216 -11.40 -4.61 2.40
CA GLY A 216 -12.46 -4.16 1.50
C GLY A 216 -12.64 -5.04 0.26
N LEU A 217 -11.55 -5.64 -0.23
CA LEU A 217 -11.52 -6.51 -1.41
C LEU A 217 -11.99 -7.94 -1.12
N CYS A 218 -12.11 -8.35 0.15
CA CYS A 218 -12.61 -9.68 0.51
C CYS A 218 -14.12 -9.85 0.19
N ALA A 219 -14.49 -11.05 -0.27
CA ALA A 219 -15.87 -11.45 -0.59
C ALA A 219 -16.75 -11.71 0.64
N VAL A 220 -16.37 -11.17 1.81
CA VAL A 220 -17.15 -11.24 3.04
C VAL A 220 -18.23 -10.15 3.02
N PRO A 221 -19.46 -10.43 3.49
CA PRO A 221 -20.49 -9.40 3.66
C PRO A 221 -20.07 -8.44 4.79
N LEU A 222 -19.42 -7.34 4.39
CA LEU A 222 -18.93 -6.33 5.33
C LEU A 222 -20.10 -5.46 5.81
N PRO A 223 -20.11 -5.05 7.09
CA PRO A 223 -20.98 -3.97 7.55
C PRO A 223 -20.77 -2.70 6.70
N PRO A 224 -21.81 -1.89 6.42
CA PRO A 224 -21.71 -0.72 5.55
C PRO A 224 -20.58 0.25 5.94
N ILE A 225 -20.43 0.53 7.24
CA ILE A 225 -19.36 1.39 7.79
C ILE A 225 -17.95 0.85 7.52
N VAL A 226 -17.76 -0.48 7.60
CA VAL A 226 -16.46 -1.12 7.30
C VAL A 226 -16.17 -1.05 5.80
N ALA A 227 -17.18 -1.31 4.97
CA ALA A 227 -17.07 -1.19 3.53
C ALA A 227 -16.78 0.26 3.09
N ALA A 228 -17.35 1.27 3.76
CA ALA A 228 -17.07 2.69 3.50
C ALA A 228 -15.65 3.08 3.97
N TRP A 229 -15.27 2.67 5.18
CA TRP A 229 -13.92 2.91 5.71
C TRP A 229 -12.82 2.37 4.77
N THR A 230 -12.94 1.10 4.38
CA THR A 230 -11.94 0.43 3.51
C THR A 230 -11.92 0.98 2.09
N GLN A 231 -13.00 1.64 1.63
CA GLN A 231 -13.06 2.31 0.33
C GLN A 231 -12.06 3.49 0.24
N ASN A 232 -11.83 4.20 1.36
CA ASN A 232 -10.89 5.32 1.43
C ASN A 232 -9.45 4.95 1.05
N PHE A 233 -9.07 3.68 1.14
CA PHE A 233 -7.69 3.21 0.90
C PHE A 233 -7.52 2.50 -0.44
N GLN A 234 -8.57 2.37 -1.25
CA GLN A 234 -8.50 1.65 -2.53
C GLN A 234 -7.57 2.32 -3.56
N TRP A 235 -7.24 3.60 -3.36
CA TRP A 235 -6.20 4.29 -4.12
C TRP A 235 -4.83 3.62 -3.99
N SER A 236 -4.50 2.98 -2.86
CA SER A 236 -3.23 2.26 -2.68
C SER A 236 -3.17 0.94 -3.45
N MET A 237 -4.30 0.51 -3.99
CA MET A 237 -4.46 -0.65 -4.88
C MET A 237 -4.68 -0.21 -6.35
N GLY A 238 -4.54 1.08 -6.66
CA GLY A 238 -4.73 1.61 -8.01
C GLY A 238 -6.18 1.62 -8.51
N ILE A 239 -7.16 1.40 -7.63
CA ILE A 239 -8.59 1.43 -7.98
C ILE A 239 -9.07 2.88 -7.86
N ILE A 240 -8.80 3.67 -8.89
CA ILE A 240 -9.14 5.09 -8.96
C ILE A 240 -9.92 5.34 -10.25
N ARG A 241 -11.08 5.99 -10.16
CA ARG A 241 -11.88 6.29 -11.34
C ARG A 241 -11.34 7.50 -12.08
N VAL A 242 -11.01 7.29 -13.36
CA VAL A 242 -10.73 8.35 -14.34
C VAL A 242 -11.49 8.02 -15.62
N GLU A 243 -12.31 8.95 -16.12
CA GLU A 243 -13.23 8.67 -17.23
C GLU A 243 -12.52 8.26 -18.52
N PHE A 244 -11.45 8.95 -18.89
CA PHE A 244 -10.64 8.58 -20.05
C PHE A 244 -10.06 7.16 -19.91
N LEU A 245 -9.61 6.82 -18.70
CA LEU A 245 -9.06 5.50 -18.42
C LEU A 245 -10.11 4.39 -18.56
N GLN A 246 -11.35 4.66 -18.13
CA GLN A 246 -12.46 3.72 -18.29
C GLN A 246 -12.78 3.48 -19.78
N LYS A 247 -12.79 4.55 -20.60
CA LYS A 247 -12.98 4.42 -22.06
C LYS A 247 -11.86 3.59 -22.69
N MET A 248 -10.62 3.81 -22.27
CA MET A 248 -9.45 3.05 -22.74
C MET A 248 -9.52 1.57 -22.33
N ALA A 249 -9.93 1.29 -21.09
CA ALA A 249 -10.11 -0.08 -20.58
C ALA A 249 -11.14 -0.85 -21.39
N THR A 250 -12.32 -0.25 -21.58
CA THR A 250 -13.41 -0.84 -22.38
C THR A 250 -13.00 -1.01 -23.84
N TRP A 251 -12.24 -0.09 -24.42
CA TRP A 251 -11.69 -0.24 -25.77
C TRP A 251 -10.72 -1.41 -25.85
N TYR A 252 -9.75 -1.51 -24.93
CA TYR A 252 -8.76 -2.58 -24.91
C TYR A 252 -9.44 -3.94 -24.74
N GLN A 253 -10.37 -4.06 -23.80
CA GLN A 253 -11.13 -5.26 -23.55
C GLN A 253 -11.87 -5.75 -24.81
N ARG A 254 -12.56 -4.84 -25.53
CA ARG A 254 -13.25 -5.17 -26.79
C ARG A 254 -12.27 -5.59 -27.88
N ALA A 255 -11.16 -4.86 -28.01
CA ALA A 255 -10.13 -5.16 -29.01
C ALA A 255 -9.47 -6.53 -28.79
N THR A 256 -9.39 -7.00 -27.55
CA THR A 256 -8.81 -8.30 -27.19
C THR A 256 -9.84 -9.41 -27.03
N GLY A 257 -11.08 -9.19 -27.50
CA GLY A 257 -12.13 -10.22 -27.58
C GLY A 257 -12.97 -10.42 -26.31
N GLY A 258 -12.95 -9.46 -25.38
CA GLY A 258 -13.82 -9.46 -24.19
C GLY A 258 -15.09 -8.62 -24.38
N THR A 259 -16.10 -8.89 -23.56
CA THR A 259 -17.38 -8.17 -23.51
C THR A 259 -17.48 -7.32 -22.24
N PRO A 260 -17.44 -5.98 -22.34
CA PRO A 260 -17.51 -5.10 -21.17
C PRO A 260 -18.86 -5.18 -20.45
N THR A 261 -18.85 -5.07 -19.13
CA THR A 261 -20.08 -4.93 -18.35
C THR A 261 -20.67 -3.54 -18.50
N THR A 262 -22.00 -3.45 -18.33
CA THR A 262 -22.80 -2.23 -18.46
C THR A 262 -23.61 -1.94 -17.19
N HIS A 263 -23.16 -2.46 -16.03
CA HIS A 263 -23.91 -2.37 -14.77
C HIS A 263 -24.11 -0.92 -14.32
N LEU A 264 -23.16 -0.02 -14.60
CA LEU A 264 -23.28 1.39 -14.23
C LEU A 264 -24.11 2.17 -15.24
N SER A 265 -24.13 1.76 -16.52
CA SER A 265 -24.96 2.39 -17.55
C SER A 265 -26.42 1.94 -17.51
N GLN A 266 -26.70 0.75 -16.97
CA GLN A 266 -28.04 0.16 -16.87
C GLN A 266 -28.62 0.26 -15.46
N LEU A 267 -28.15 1.19 -14.62
CA LEU A 267 -28.72 1.42 -13.28
C LEU A 267 -30.23 1.71 -13.29
N SER A 268 -30.79 2.13 -14.43
CA SER A 268 -32.24 2.33 -14.65
C SER A 268 -33.00 1.06 -15.03
N GLU A 269 -32.33 0.00 -15.48
CA GLU A 269 -32.93 -1.25 -15.98
C GLU A 269 -32.58 -2.46 -15.09
N VAL A 270 -31.43 -2.40 -14.40
CA VAL A 270 -30.90 -3.45 -13.55
C VAL A 270 -30.80 -2.93 -12.12
N SER A 271 -31.54 -3.57 -11.20
CA SER A 271 -31.39 -3.36 -9.77
C SER A 271 -30.08 -4.00 -9.29
N VAL A 272 -29.00 -3.21 -9.29
CA VAL A 272 -27.70 -3.64 -8.77
C VAL A 272 -27.66 -3.42 -7.27
N GLU A 273 -27.66 -4.51 -6.53
CA GLU A 273 -27.48 -4.48 -5.09
C GLU A 273 -26.00 -4.65 -4.76
N VAL A 274 -25.40 -3.58 -4.25
CA VAL A 274 -24.08 -3.66 -3.61
C VAL A 274 -24.28 -4.51 -2.37
N GLN A 275 -23.62 -5.68 -2.26
CA GLN A 275 -23.83 -6.57 -1.13
C GLN A 275 -23.53 -5.85 0.20
N LYS A 276 -24.60 -5.37 0.83
CA LYS A 276 -24.68 -5.09 2.25
C LYS A 276 -25.14 -6.38 2.92
N ARG A 277 -24.89 -6.48 4.22
CA ARG A 277 -25.17 -7.68 5.00
C ARG A 277 -26.68 -7.87 5.15
N VAL A 278 -27.32 -8.40 4.11
CA VAL A 278 -28.72 -8.83 4.19
C VAL A 278 -28.72 -10.35 4.37
N VAL A 279 -29.30 -10.78 5.49
CA VAL A 279 -29.58 -12.18 5.81
C VAL A 279 -30.47 -12.75 4.72
N ARG A 280 -29.87 -13.38 3.70
CA ARG A 280 -30.58 -14.17 2.69
C ARG A 280 -30.30 -15.65 2.91
N ARG A 281 -30.99 -16.21 3.91
CA ARG A 281 -30.82 -17.61 4.33
C ARG A 281 -31.57 -18.64 3.47
N GLY A 282 -32.12 -18.30 2.30
CA GLY A 282 -33.01 -19.24 1.60
C GLY A 282 -33.12 -19.18 0.07
N ILE A 283 -32.54 -18.21 -0.63
CA ILE A 283 -32.86 -17.99 -2.06
C ILE A 283 -31.73 -18.47 -3.01
N ASP A 284 -30.52 -18.69 -2.49
CA ASP A 284 -29.32 -18.87 -3.34
C ASP A 284 -29.11 -20.30 -3.89
N MET A 285 -29.80 -21.29 -3.31
CA MET A 285 -29.58 -22.71 -3.67
C MET A 285 -30.52 -23.23 -4.77
N THR A 286 -31.70 -22.61 -4.95
CA THR A 286 -32.71 -23.05 -5.91
C THR A 286 -32.59 -22.39 -7.28
N THR A 287 -31.99 -21.19 -7.37
CA THR A 287 -31.87 -20.40 -8.60
C THR A 287 -30.87 -20.95 -9.62
N ARG A 288 -29.79 -21.63 -9.18
CA ARG A 288 -28.78 -22.18 -10.11
C ARG A 288 -29.24 -23.44 -10.85
N ALA A 289 -30.29 -24.11 -10.39
CA ALA A 289 -30.74 -25.38 -10.96
C ALA A 289 -31.89 -25.25 -11.99
N ILE A 290 -32.62 -24.12 -12.01
CA ILE A 290 -33.92 -24.02 -12.72
C ILE A 290 -33.92 -22.98 -13.86
N ALA A 291 -32.86 -22.16 -13.98
CA ALA A 291 -32.77 -21.07 -14.95
C ALA A 291 -33.00 -21.42 -16.44
N PRO A 292 -32.65 -22.61 -16.98
CA PRO A 292 -32.84 -22.86 -18.41
C PRO A 292 -34.23 -23.34 -18.83
N LEU A 293 -35.20 -23.53 -17.91
CA LEU A 293 -36.45 -24.27 -18.22
C LEU A 293 -37.75 -23.43 -18.35
N LEU A 294 -37.73 -22.10 -18.21
CA LEU A 294 -38.97 -21.28 -18.16
C LEU A 294 -39.11 -20.20 -19.25
N ALA A 295 -38.34 -20.28 -20.34
CA ALA A 295 -38.48 -19.36 -21.46
C ALA A 295 -39.59 -19.84 -22.43
N ARG A 296 -40.87 -19.55 -22.13
CA ARG A 296 -41.98 -19.40 -23.11
C ARG A 296 -43.34 -19.11 -22.43
N SER A 297 -43.77 -17.86 -22.36
CA SER A 297 -45.14 -17.39 -22.70
C SER A 297 -45.40 -15.93 -22.26
N ASN A 298 -46.05 -15.19 -23.17
CA ASN A 298 -46.66 -13.86 -23.07
C ASN A 298 -45.77 -12.62 -22.86
N SER A 299 -45.58 -11.93 -24.00
CA SER A 299 -44.96 -10.65 -24.28
C SER A 299 -45.90 -9.47 -23.96
N ALA A 300 -45.66 -8.79 -22.84
CA ALA A 300 -46.02 -7.39 -22.53
C ALA A 300 -45.71 -7.07 -21.05
N ALA A 301 -45.78 -8.07 -20.17
CA ALA A 301 -45.40 -7.97 -18.75
C ALA A 301 -43.90 -8.28 -18.50
N THR A 302 -43.20 -8.77 -19.53
CA THR A 302 -41.83 -9.26 -19.42
C THR A 302 -40.77 -8.20 -19.64
N GLU A 303 -41.07 -6.99 -20.13
CA GLU A 303 -39.99 -5.98 -20.30
C GLU A 303 -39.58 -5.33 -18.97
N ALA A 304 -40.50 -5.19 -18.00
CA ALA A 304 -40.17 -4.72 -16.65
C ALA A 304 -39.62 -5.82 -15.73
N GLN A 305 -39.70 -7.10 -16.13
CA GLN A 305 -39.37 -8.25 -15.27
C GLN A 305 -38.40 -9.28 -15.89
N ALA A 306 -38.12 -9.23 -17.20
CA ALA A 306 -37.11 -10.08 -17.85
C ALA A 306 -35.72 -9.45 -17.95
N GLY A 307 -35.56 -8.15 -17.68
CA GLY A 307 -34.26 -7.47 -17.62
C GLY A 307 -33.62 -7.40 -16.21
N GLY A 308 -34.39 -7.70 -15.16
CA GLY A 308 -34.03 -7.37 -13.77
C GLY A 308 -33.50 -8.54 -12.93
N GLY A 309 -32.54 -9.30 -13.43
CA GLY A 309 -31.82 -10.26 -12.58
C GLY A 309 -31.08 -9.51 -11.46
N ARG A 310 -31.53 -9.62 -10.21
CA ARG A 310 -30.89 -8.98 -9.03
C ARG A 310 -29.46 -9.48 -8.89
N LEU A 311 -28.50 -8.68 -9.35
CA LEU A 311 -27.07 -8.98 -9.26
C LEU A 311 -26.54 -8.44 -7.93
N VAL A 312 -26.07 -9.36 -7.08
CA VAL A 312 -25.48 -9.04 -5.78
C VAL A 312 -23.96 -9.00 -5.94
N LEU A 313 -23.36 -7.81 -5.88
CA LEU A 313 -21.91 -7.64 -6.07
C LEU A 313 -21.16 -7.84 -4.76
N HIS A 314 -20.15 -8.72 -4.77
CA HIS A 314 -19.34 -9.06 -3.60
C HIS A 314 -17.85 -8.80 -3.81
N GLY A 315 -17.10 -8.60 -2.72
CA GLY A 315 -15.64 -8.49 -2.76
C GLY A 315 -15.10 -7.41 -3.69
N ILE A 316 -14.28 -7.82 -4.66
CA ILE A 316 -13.61 -6.89 -5.59
C ILE A 316 -14.62 -6.17 -6.50
N GLU A 317 -15.68 -6.86 -6.96
CA GLU A 317 -16.74 -6.26 -7.77
C GLU A 317 -17.48 -5.16 -7.01
N ARG A 318 -17.76 -5.40 -5.72
CA ARG A 318 -18.39 -4.42 -4.82
C ARG A 318 -17.55 -3.14 -4.73
N VAL A 319 -16.24 -3.29 -4.57
CA VAL A 319 -15.29 -2.16 -4.48
C VAL A 319 -15.23 -1.38 -5.79
N GLY A 320 -15.16 -2.07 -6.93
CA GLY A 320 -15.19 -1.44 -8.25
C GLY A 320 -16.47 -0.66 -8.49
N PHE A 321 -17.63 -1.26 -8.18
CA PHE A 321 -18.92 -0.61 -8.31
C PHE A 321 -19.05 0.63 -7.42
N LYS A 322 -18.63 0.56 -6.14
CA LYS A 322 -18.56 1.74 -5.26
C LYS A 322 -17.65 2.84 -5.82
N ALA A 323 -16.54 2.46 -6.44
CA ALA A 323 -15.64 3.39 -7.14
C ALA A 323 -16.23 3.93 -8.47
N ARG A 324 -17.41 3.45 -8.90
CA ARG A 324 -18.04 3.71 -10.20
C ARG A 324 -17.14 3.29 -11.37
N ILE A 325 -16.50 2.14 -11.22
CA ILE A 325 -15.69 1.44 -12.23
C ILE A 325 -16.48 0.18 -12.63
N GLU A 326 -16.63 -0.06 -13.92
CA GLU A 326 -17.24 -1.30 -14.42
C GLU A 326 -16.43 -2.51 -13.95
N THR A 327 -17.09 -3.60 -13.59
CA THR A 327 -16.42 -4.76 -12.95
C THR A 327 -15.33 -5.34 -13.85
N THR A 328 -15.55 -5.36 -15.17
CA THR A 328 -14.56 -5.83 -16.16
C THR A 328 -13.37 -4.89 -16.36
N ASN A 329 -13.48 -3.62 -15.93
CA ASN A 329 -12.43 -2.63 -16.10
C ASN A 329 -11.48 -2.55 -14.89
N ILE A 330 -11.76 -3.28 -13.80
CA ILE A 330 -11.02 -3.15 -12.53
C ILE A 330 -9.54 -3.49 -12.70
N PHE A 331 -9.22 -4.66 -13.26
CA PHE A 331 -7.84 -5.12 -13.45
C PHE A 331 -7.04 -4.13 -14.31
N PHE A 332 -7.57 -3.76 -15.49
CA PHE A 332 -6.90 -2.85 -16.41
C PHE A 332 -6.71 -1.45 -15.82
N THR A 333 -7.68 -0.97 -15.02
CA THR A 333 -7.56 0.30 -14.30
C THR A 333 -6.37 0.28 -13.35
N GLY A 334 -6.29 -0.74 -12.47
CA GLY A 334 -5.19 -0.88 -11.53
C GLY A 334 -3.83 -1.07 -12.23
N TYR A 335 -3.78 -1.92 -13.25
CA TYR A 335 -2.58 -2.11 -14.08
C TYR A 335 -2.08 -0.80 -14.68
N THR A 336 -2.99 -0.02 -15.28
CA THR A 336 -2.60 1.25 -15.93
C THR A 336 -2.09 2.25 -14.90
N PHE A 337 -2.72 2.35 -13.71
CA PHE A 337 -2.23 3.22 -12.65
C PHE A 337 -0.83 2.83 -12.17
N PHE A 338 -0.53 1.54 -12.09
CA PHE A 338 0.82 1.06 -11.77
C PHE A 338 1.84 1.52 -12.83
N ILE A 339 1.53 1.34 -14.12
CA ILE A 339 2.40 1.79 -15.22
C ILE A 339 2.56 3.31 -15.22
N ILE A 340 1.48 4.07 -15.02
CA ILE A 340 1.50 5.52 -14.89
C ILE A 340 2.44 5.93 -13.75
N PHE A 341 2.33 5.30 -12.58
CA PHE A 341 3.18 5.59 -11.43
C PHE A 341 4.67 5.30 -11.70
N VAL A 342 4.98 4.21 -12.41
CA VAL A 342 6.33 3.90 -12.88
C VAL A 342 6.84 5.00 -13.82
N LEU A 343 6.06 5.40 -14.83
CA LEU A 343 6.43 6.44 -15.78
C LEU A 343 6.65 7.80 -15.10
N PHE A 344 5.75 8.21 -14.21
CA PHE A 344 5.90 9.45 -13.43
C PHE A 344 7.17 9.43 -12.58
N THR A 345 7.51 8.29 -11.99
CA THR A 345 8.73 8.14 -11.19
C THR A 345 9.98 8.29 -12.06
N VAL A 346 10.02 7.65 -13.24
CA VAL A 346 11.14 7.77 -14.19
C VAL A 346 11.30 9.22 -14.64
N ILE A 347 10.21 9.85 -15.08
CA ILE A 347 10.20 11.25 -15.52
C ILE A 347 10.66 12.16 -14.38
N GLY A 348 10.20 11.94 -13.15
CA GLY A 348 10.59 12.73 -11.98
C GLY A 348 12.09 12.66 -11.68
N VAL A 349 12.69 11.46 -11.73
CA VAL A 349 14.13 11.28 -11.51
C VAL A 349 14.96 11.91 -12.63
N VAL A 350 14.54 11.73 -13.89
CA VAL A 350 15.20 12.32 -15.06
C VAL A 350 15.12 13.85 -15.02
N ALA A 351 13.94 14.41 -14.73
CA ALA A 351 13.75 15.84 -14.57
C ALA A 351 14.63 16.39 -13.44
N PHE A 352 14.66 15.73 -12.28
CA PHE A 352 15.50 16.14 -11.16
C PHE A 352 16.99 16.16 -11.54
N LYS A 353 17.47 15.16 -12.28
CA LYS A 353 18.84 15.13 -12.82
C LYS A 353 19.15 16.35 -13.68
N TYR A 354 18.31 16.65 -14.66
CA TYR A 354 18.54 17.78 -15.57
C TYR A 354 18.39 19.14 -14.87
N ILE A 355 17.49 19.26 -13.90
CA ILE A 355 17.34 20.47 -13.08
C ILE A 355 18.62 20.71 -12.25
N CYS A 356 19.17 19.67 -11.60
CA CYS A 356 20.42 19.79 -10.84
C CYS A 356 21.58 20.23 -11.74
N GLU A 357 21.75 19.61 -12.91
CA GLU A 357 22.80 20.01 -13.86
C GLU A 357 22.60 21.44 -14.38
N GLY A 358 21.35 21.83 -14.67
CA GLY A 358 21.01 23.18 -15.09
C GLY A 358 21.33 24.23 -14.02
N LEU A 359 21.01 23.95 -12.75
CA LEU A 359 21.30 24.87 -11.63
C LEU A 359 22.79 25.02 -11.35
N VAL A 360 23.58 23.95 -11.54
CA VAL A 360 25.04 24.01 -11.45
C VAL A 360 25.62 24.82 -12.61
N LYS A 361 25.16 24.59 -13.84
CA LYS A 361 25.57 25.38 -15.02
C LYS A 361 25.18 26.85 -14.89
N ALA A 362 24.04 27.15 -14.27
CA ALA A 362 23.58 28.52 -14.00
C ALA A 362 24.26 29.18 -12.79
N GLY A 363 25.23 28.52 -12.13
CA GLY A 363 25.93 29.05 -10.96
C GLY A 363 25.07 29.18 -9.69
N LYS A 364 23.81 28.72 -9.72
CA LYS A 364 22.87 28.79 -8.58
C LYS A 364 23.06 27.67 -7.57
N MET A 365 23.83 26.64 -7.91
CA MET A 365 24.16 25.51 -7.03
C MET A 365 25.67 25.24 -7.10
N LYS A 366 26.31 25.06 -5.92
CA LYS A 366 27.72 24.67 -5.84
C LYS A 366 27.92 23.30 -6.50
N SER A 367 29.03 23.13 -7.23
CA SER A 367 29.33 21.89 -7.96
C SER A 367 29.30 20.64 -7.07
N ASP A 368 29.71 20.79 -5.81
CA ASP A 368 29.82 19.69 -4.82
C ASP A 368 28.47 19.17 -4.30
N LYS A 369 27.36 19.86 -4.58
CA LYS A 369 26.04 19.38 -4.16
C LYS A 369 25.52 18.32 -5.14
N PHE A 370 25.05 17.19 -4.59
CA PHE A 370 24.46 16.07 -5.33
C PHE A 370 25.39 15.44 -6.38
N VAL A 371 26.72 15.52 -6.22
CA VAL A 371 27.68 14.93 -7.19
C VAL A 371 27.48 13.44 -7.35
N ASP A 372 27.33 12.71 -6.24
CA ASP A 372 27.12 11.26 -6.24
C ASP A 372 25.85 10.87 -7.00
N PHE A 373 24.77 11.63 -6.81
CA PHE A 373 23.53 11.43 -7.56
C PHE A 373 23.71 11.76 -9.04
N ARG A 374 24.34 12.89 -9.38
CA ARG A 374 24.53 13.33 -10.78
C ARG A 374 25.35 12.33 -11.60
N ASN A 375 26.40 11.77 -11.01
CA ASN A 375 27.26 10.80 -11.68
C ASN A 375 26.66 9.38 -11.67
N GLY A 376 25.95 9.00 -10.60
CA GLY A 376 25.37 7.67 -10.38
C GLY A 376 23.86 7.54 -10.63
N TRP A 377 23.22 8.51 -11.30
CA TRP A 377 21.75 8.62 -11.35
C TRP A 377 21.05 7.39 -11.92
N GLN A 378 21.68 6.67 -12.87
CA GLN A 378 21.12 5.45 -13.46
C GLN A 378 21.01 4.31 -12.44
N THR A 379 22.01 4.16 -11.55
CA THR A 379 21.99 3.16 -10.48
C THR A 379 20.91 3.50 -9.45
N VAL A 380 20.79 4.79 -9.10
CA VAL A 380 19.73 5.28 -8.21
C VAL A 380 18.34 5.06 -8.82
N LEU A 381 18.17 5.36 -10.12
CA LEU A 381 16.92 5.13 -10.85
C LEU A 381 16.55 3.64 -10.84
N LYS A 382 17.49 2.73 -11.11
CA LYS A 382 17.26 1.29 -11.02
C LYS A 382 16.76 0.90 -9.61
N GLY A 383 17.42 1.38 -8.56
CA GLY A 383 16.99 1.12 -7.16
C GLY A 383 15.59 1.66 -6.83
N ILE A 384 15.25 2.86 -7.31
CA ILE A 384 13.91 3.45 -7.16
C ILE A 384 12.85 2.60 -7.89
N LEU A 385 13.14 2.16 -9.12
CA LEU A 385 12.22 1.32 -9.89
C LEU A 385 11.93 -0.01 -9.18
N PHE A 386 12.95 -0.68 -8.64
CA PHE A 386 12.69 -1.88 -7.86
C PHE A 386 11.86 -1.61 -6.59
N ARG A 387 12.03 -0.45 -5.95
CA ARG A 387 11.18 -0.05 -4.82
C ARG A 387 9.73 0.17 -5.26
N VAL A 388 9.49 0.77 -6.42
CA VAL A 388 8.15 0.91 -6.99
C VAL A 388 7.52 -0.45 -7.27
N VAL A 389 8.28 -1.39 -7.84
CA VAL A 389 7.84 -2.78 -8.04
C VAL A 389 7.49 -3.44 -6.71
N LEU A 390 8.29 -3.24 -5.65
CA LEU A 390 8.00 -3.76 -4.31
C LEU A 390 6.71 -3.17 -3.71
N ILE A 391 6.48 -1.86 -3.87
CA ILE A 391 5.28 -1.17 -3.39
C ILE A 391 4.02 -1.61 -4.17
N GLY A 392 4.15 -1.79 -5.49
CA GLY A 392 3.06 -2.25 -6.36
C GLY A 392 2.83 -3.77 -6.32
N PHE A 393 3.72 -4.55 -5.71
CA PHE A 393 3.61 -6.00 -5.66
C PHE A 393 2.30 -6.49 -5.03
N PRO A 394 1.86 -6.02 -3.85
CA PRO A 394 0.60 -6.46 -3.24
C PRO A 394 -0.62 -6.17 -4.13
N GLN A 395 -0.64 -4.99 -4.77
CA GLN A 395 -1.66 -4.59 -5.72
C GLN A 395 -1.73 -5.54 -6.91
N MET A 396 -0.61 -5.71 -7.61
CA MET A 396 -0.58 -6.46 -8.86
C MET A 396 -0.81 -7.94 -8.64
N MET A 397 -0.35 -8.52 -7.52
CA MET A 397 -0.68 -9.91 -7.20
C MET A 397 -2.18 -10.13 -7.02
N VAL A 398 -2.89 -9.28 -6.26
CA VAL A 398 -4.34 -9.45 -6.06
C VAL A 398 -5.11 -9.26 -7.35
N LEU A 399 -4.83 -8.19 -8.10
CA LEU A 399 -5.55 -7.91 -9.34
C LEU A 399 -5.26 -8.96 -10.42
N SER A 400 -4.02 -9.43 -10.55
CA SER A 400 -3.70 -10.50 -11.50
C SER A 400 -4.36 -11.82 -11.12
N PHE A 401 -4.36 -12.21 -9.83
CA PHE A 401 -5.09 -13.40 -9.40
C PHE A 401 -6.59 -13.29 -9.62
N TRP A 402 -7.17 -12.11 -9.38
CA TRP A 402 -8.57 -11.84 -9.69
C TRP A 402 -8.88 -12.00 -11.18
N GLU A 403 -8.06 -11.41 -12.07
CA GLU A 403 -8.24 -11.53 -13.53
C GLU A 403 -8.18 -12.99 -14.00
N LEU A 404 -7.35 -13.83 -13.37
CA LEU A 404 -7.28 -15.26 -13.67
C LEU A 404 -8.59 -16.01 -13.33
N THR A 405 -9.39 -15.47 -12.41
CA THR A 405 -10.71 -16.02 -12.06
C THR A 405 -11.83 -15.52 -12.96
N GLN A 406 -11.90 -14.22 -13.23
CA GLN A 406 -12.99 -13.62 -14.01
C GLN A 406 -12.79 -13.83 -15.52
N ARG A 407 -11.54 -13.71 -16.00
CA ARG A 407 -11.15 -13.85 -17.41
C ARG A 407 -11.94 -12.93 -18.33
N ASP A 408 -11.90 -11.63 -18.04
CA ASP A 408 -12.72 -10.62 -18.70
C ASP A 408 -12.36 -10.42 -20.19
N SER A 409 -11.11 -10.74 -20.55
CA SER A 409 -10.65 -10.79 -21.93
C SER A 409 -9.35 -11.59 -22.07
N ALA A 410 -9.12 -12.22 -23.23
CA ALA A 410 -7.87 -12.97 -23.50
C ALA A 410 -6.62 -12.10 -23.35
N GLY A 411 -6.67 -10.84 -23.82
CA GLY A 411 -5.56 -9.89 -23.68
C GLY A 411 -5.27 -9.51 -22.22
N LEU A 412 -6.32 -9.31 -21.41
CA LEU A 412 -6.19 -8.98 -20.00
C LEU A 412 -5.60 -10.15 -19.20
N VAL A 413 -6.01 -11.38 -19.50
CA VAL A 413 -5.44 -12.59 -18.89
C VAL A 413 -3.94 -12.74 -19.21
N VAL A 414 -3.54 -12.53 -20.48
CA VAL A 414 -2.12 -12.57 -20.86
C VAL A 414 -1.33 -11.48 -20.13
N LEU A 415 -1.89 -10.27 -20.06
CA LEU A 415 -1.28 -9.15 -19.33
C LEU A 415 -1.12 -9.47 -17.84
N ALA A 416 -2.14 -10.06 -17.21
CA ALA A 416 -2.12 -10.48 -15.81
C ALA A 416 -1.03 -11.53 -15.53
N ILE A 417 -0.91 -12.54 -16.40
CA ILE A 417 0.11 -13.59 -16.27
C ILE A 417 1.51 -13.01 -16.45
N LEU A 418 1.74 -12.24 -17.52
CA LEU A 418 3.06 -11.67 -17.82
C LEU A 418 3.50 -10.70 -16.72
N THR A 419 2.61 -9.83 -16.25
CA THR A 419 2.93 -8.89 -15.16
C THR A 419 3.21 -9.61 -13.85
N MET A 420 2.41 -10.63 -13.53
CA MET A 420 2.61 -11.44 -12.32
C MET A 420 3.96 -12.17 -12.35
N LEU A 421 4.25 -12.90 -13.43
CA LEU A 421 5.49 -13.67 -13.56
C LEU A 421 6.73 -12.77 -13.60
N THR A 422 6.65 -11.63 -14.29
CA THR A 422 7.77 -10.66 -14.35
C THR A 422 8.04 -10.05 -12.98
N MET A 423 7.01 -9.59 -12.24
CA MET A 423 7.23 -9.02 -10.91
C MET A 423 7.76 -10.05 -9.91
N ILE A 424 7.21 -11.27 -9.90
CA ILE A 424 7.73 -12.37 -9.07
C ILE A 424 9.19 -12.68 -9.45
N GLY A 425 9.48 -12.83 -10.74
CA GLY A 425 10.82 -13.13 -11.23
C GLY A 425 11.85 -12.06 -10.86
N ILE A 426 11.51 -10.79 -11.07
CA ILE A 426 12.38 -9.64 -10.77
C ILE A 426 12.66 -9.57 -9.26
N LEU A 427 11.65 -9.69 -8.40
CA LEU A 427 11.82 -9.63 -6.95
C LEU A 427 12.51 -10.87 -6.36
N ALA A 428 12.22 -12.06 -6.90
CA ALA A 428 12.90 -13.30 -6.50
C ALA A 428 14.37 -13.28 -6.90
N TRP A 429 14.69 -12.82 -8.12
CA TRP A 429 16.06 -12.64 -8.57
C TRP A 429 16.81 -11.60 -7.74
N ALA A 430 16.19 -10.44 -7.48
CA ALA A 430 16.78 -9.39 -6.63
C ALA A 430 17.05 -9.88 -5.20
N SER A 431 16.09 -10.60 -4.60
CA SER A 431 16.25 -11.19 -3.27
C SER A 431 17.35 -12.25 -3.24
N SER A 432 17.43 -13.10 -4.27
CA SER A 432 18.49 -14.11 -4.43
C SER A 432 19.87 -13.47 -4.55
N LYS A 433 20.01 -12.39 -5.33
CA LYS A 433 21.26 -11.62 -5.43
C LYS A 433 21.70 -11.04 -4.09
N VAL A 434 20.78 -10.45 -3.31
CA VAL A 434 21.09 -9.96 -1.94
C VAL A 434 21.61 -11.09 -1.06
N VAL A 435 20.96 -12.26 -1.09
CA VAL A 435 21.41 -13.42 -0.30
C VAL A 435 22.79 -13.90 -0.72
N ARG A 436 23.05 -14.00 -2.03
CA ARG A 436 24.38 -14.40 -2.56
C ARG A 436 25.48 -13.42 -2.16
N ILE A 437 25.22 -12.11 -2.23
CA ILE A 437 26.19 -11.08 -1.81
C ILE A 437 26.46 -11.18 -0.30
N ALA A 438 25.41 -11.37 0.51
CA ALA A 438 25.56 -11.55 1.95
C ALA A 438 26.34 -12.83 2.29
N GLN A 439 26.08 -13.95 1.60
CA GLN A 439 26.83 -15.20 1.76
C GLN A 439 28.31 -15.02 1.41
N ARG A 440 28.61 -14.31 0.30
CA ARG A 440 29.99 -13.95 -0.07
C ARG A 440 30.65 -13.08 1.01
N SER A 441 29.91 -12.14 1.61
CA SER A 441 30.39 -11.30 2.71
C SER A 441 30.72 -12.12 3.96
N ILE A 442 29.87 -13.08 4.31
CA ILE A 442 30.11 -13.99 5.45
C ILE A 442 31.36 -14.83 5.19
N ALA A 443 31.52 -15.37 3.97
CA ALA A 443 32.66 -16.20 3.63
C ALA A 443 34.00 -15.43 3.69
N MET A 444 34.03 -14.17 3.25
CA MET A 444 35.27 -13.39 3.16
C MET A 444 35.58 -12.57 4.43
N HIS A 445 34.55 -12.07 5.12
CA HIS A 445 34.72 -11.13 6.23
C HIS A 445 34.13 -11.60 7.57
N LYS A 446 33.57 -12.83 7.63
CA LYS A 446 32.83 -13.37 8.78
C LYS A 446 31.68 -12.49 9.28
N ASN A 447 31.30 -11.48 8.50
CA ASN A 447 30.26 -10.52 8.82
C ASN A 447 29.39 -10.28 7.57
N PRO A 448 28.07 -10.52 7.62
CA PRO A 448 27.17 -10.28 6.49
C PRO A 448 27.04 -8.79 6.13
N ALA A 449 27.26 -7.89 7.10
CA ALA A 449 27.05 -6.46 6.93
C ALA A 449 28.15 -5.77 6.12
N TYR A 450 29.34 -6.37 6.02
CA TYR A 450 30.50 -5.70 5.43
C TYR A 450 30.23 -5.32 3.97
N ILE A 451 30.10 -6.28 3.06
CA ILE A 451 29.93 -5.98 1.63
C ILE A 451 28.59 -5.30 1.34
N LEU A 452 27.53 -5.69 2.06
CA LEU A 452 26.19 -5.17 1.85
C LEU A 452 26.13 -3.66 2.08
N TYR A 453 26.76 -3.16 3.14
CA TYR A 453 26.71 -1.75 3.52
C TYR A 453 27.97 -0.95 3.15
N SER A 454 29.11 -1.61 2.87
CA SER A 454 30.35 -0.93 2.47
C SER A 454 30.38 -0.54 1.00
N ASP A 455 29.71 -1.30 0.13
CA ASP A 455 29.66 -1.01 -1.30
C ASP A 455 28.50 -0.04 -1.62
N PRO A 456 28.78 1.21 -2.04
CA PRO A 456 27.74 2.18 -2.38
C PRO A 456 26.90 1.76 -3.59
N VAL A 457 27.45 0.94 -4.50
CA VAL A 457 26.71 0.42 -5.66
C VAL A 457 25.69 -0.62 -5.19
N ALA A 458 26.12 -1.58 -4.37
CA ALA A 458 25.22 -2.57 -3.77
C ALA A 458 24.14 -1.92 -2.90
N LEU A 459 24.49 -0.93 -2.07
CA LEU A 459 23.56 -0.24 -1.19
C LEU A 459 22.50 0.56 -1.97
N ASN A 460 22.90 1.31 -3.00
CA ASN A 460 21.95 2.11 -3.79
C ASN A 460 21.07 1.23 -4.70
N LYS A 461 21.60 0.12 -5.24
CA LYS A 461 20.87 -0.79 -6.13
C LYS A 461 19.93 -1.73 -5.37
N TRP A 462 20.39 -2.32 -4.27
CA TRP A 462 19.70 -3.40 -3.55
C TRP A 462 19.23 -3.03 -2.15
N GLY A 463 19.69 -1.91 -1.59
CA GLY A 463 19.43 -1.52 -0.21
C GLY A 463 17.95 -1.44 0.14
N PHE A 464 17.07 -1.11 -0.80
CA PHE A 464 15.63 -1.05 -0.55
C PHE A 464 15.03 -2.39 -0.04
N LEU A 465 15.64 -3.54 -0.34
CA LEU A 465 15.15 -4.86 0.10
C LEU A 465 15.52 -5.18 1.55
N TYR A 466 16.70 -4.76 2.00
CA TYR A 466 17.28 -5.24 3.25
C TYR A 466 17.59 -4.14 4.26
N VAL A 467 17.69 -2.87 3.85
CA VAL A 467 18.03 -1.75 4.76
C VAL A 467 16.98 -1.56 5.85
N GLN A 468 15.72 -1.90 5.58
CA GLN A 468 14.66 -1.88 6.60
C GLN A 468 14.82 -2.93 7.70
N PHE A 469 15.63 -3.97 7.46
CA PHE A 469 15.90 -5.07 8.38
C PHE A 469 17.26 -4.92 9.06
N LYS A 470 17.50 -5.73 10.09
CA LYS A 470 18.82 -5.89 10.71
C LYS A 470 19.75 -6.61 9.75
N ALA A 471 21.05 -6.36 9.84
CA ALA A 471 22.02 -7.06 8.99
C ALA A 471 22.03 -8.58 9.24
N ALA A 472 21.72 -9.04 10.46
CA ALA A 472 21.54 -10.47 10.75
C ALA A 472 20.24 -11.08 10.18
N ALA A 473 19.28 -10.25 9.78
CA ALA A 473 17.96 -10.64 9.29
C ALA A 473 17.74 -10.22 7.83
N TYR A 474 18.80 -10.06 7.03
CA TYR A 474 18.73 -9.65 5.62
C TYR A 474 17.84 -10.58 4.76
N TRP A 475 17.78 -11.86 5.13
CA TRP A 475 17.00 -12.89 4.44
C TRP A 475 15.48 -12.76 4.68
N PHE A 476 15.05 -11.95 5.65
CA PHE A 476 13.64 -11.80 6.04
C PHE A 476 12.76 -11.17 4.94
N ILE A 477 13.35 -10.56 3.91
CA ILE A 477 12.59 -10.08 2.74
C ILE A 477 11.88 -11.23 1.99
N ILE A 478 12.47 -12.43 1.95
CA ILE A 478 11.90 -13.59 1.26
C ILE A 478 10.59 -14.05 1.92
N PRO A 479 10.55 -14.37 3.24
CA PRO A 479 9.29 -14.73 3.89
C PRO A 479 8.29 -13.58 3.89
N TRP A 480 8.72 -12.32 3.88
CA TRP A 480 7.82 -11.17 3.74
C TRP A 480 7.11 -11.14 2.38
N LEU A 481 7.85 -11.34 1.28
CA LEU A 481 7.28 -11.44 -0.06
C LEU A 481 6.36 -12.66 -0.20
N ALA A 482 6.75 -13.80 0.37
CA ALA A 482 5.91 -15.00 0.39
C ALA A 482 4.60 -14.76 1.15
N TYR A 483 4.65 -14.08 2.30
CA TYR A 483 3.47 -13.68 3.06
C TYR A 483 2.52 -12.83 2.20
N ILE A 484 3.02 -11.80 1.51
CA ILE A 484 2.21 -10.94 0.64
C ILE A 484 1.60 -11.76 -0.51
N LEU A 485 2.39 -12.64 -1.13
CA LEU A 485 1.93 -13.47 -2.24
C LEU A 485 0.81 -14.42 -1.82
N ILE A 486 0.97 -15.12 -0.69
CA ILE A 486 -0.04 -16.04 -0.16
C ILE A 486 -1.31 -15.27 0.21
N LYS A 487 -1.17 -14.13 0.90
CA LYS A 487 -2.30 -13.26 1.23
C LYS A 487 -3.05 -12.81 -0.03
N ALA A 488 -2.32 -12.35 -1.05
CA ALA A 488 -2.90 -11.91 -2.31
C ALA A 488 -3.59 -13.05 -3.06
N MET A 489 -3.04 -14.27 -3.01
CA MET A 489 -3.63 -15.46 -3.61
C MET A 489 -5.03 -15.77 -3.01
N PHE A 490 -5.18 -15.74 -1.69
CA PHE A 490 -6.50 -15.95 -1.07
C PHE A 490 -7.48 -14.82 -1.37
N VAL A 491 -7.02 -13.56 -1.32
CA VAL A 491 -7.89 -12.41 -1.65
C VAL A 491 -8.32 -12.46 -3.12
N GLY A 492 -7.43 -12.74 -4.07
CA GLY A 492 -7.76 -12.78 -5.50
C GLY A 492 -8.55 -14.02 -5.92
N LEU A 493 -8.11 -15.22 -5.53
CA LEU A 493 -8.67 -16.49 -6.05
C LEU A 493 -9.93 -16.99 -5.33
N ALA A 494 -10.06 -16.75 -4.02
CA ALA A 494 -11.11 -17.37 -3.20
C ALA A 494 -12.41 -16.54 -3.09
N GLN A 495 -12.74 -15.77 -4.13
CA GLN A 495 -13.84 -14.80 -4.11
C GLN A 495 -15.24 -15.44 -4.13
N THR A 496 -15.32 -16.72 -4.48
CA THR A 496 -16.56 -17.52 -4.38
C THR A 496 -16.91 -17.88 -2.94
N SER A 497 -15.97 -17.83 -2.00
CA SER A 497 -16.18 -18.24 -0.60
C SER A 497 -15.49 -17.28 0.37
N GLY A 498 -16.23 -16.25 0.80
CA GLY A 498 -15.77 -15.32 1.84
C GLY A 498 -15.43 -16.00 3.18
N LYS A 499 -16.07 -17.14 3.49
CA LYS A 499 -15.76 -17.93 4.70
C LYS A 499 -14.34 -18.51 4.65
N ALA A 500 -13.97 -19.12 3.53
CA ALA A 500 -12.62 -19.66 3.34
C ALA A 500 -11.57 -18.55 3.37
N GLN A 501 -11.86 -17.40 2.74
CA GLN A 501 -11.00 -16.23 2.78
C GLN A 501 -10.73 -15.74 4.20
N ALA A 502 -11.76 -15.57 5.03
CA ALA A 502 -11.57 -15.03 6.37
C ALA A 502 -10.76 -15.99 7.27
N ILE A 503 -11.04 -17.30 7.21
CA ILE A 503 -10.26 -18.29 7.97
C ILE A 503 -8.78 -18.26 7.54
N ALA A 504 -8.52 -18.26 6.23
CA ALA A 504 -7.16 -18.20 5.70
C ALA A 504 -6.43 -16.92 6.15
N LEU A 505 -7.09 -15.76 6.07
CA LEU A 505 -6.50 -14.49 6.49
C LEU A 505 -6.17 -14.44 7.97
N VAL A 506 -7.02 -15.00 8.85
CA VAL A 506 -6.70 -15.12 10.28
C VAL A 506 -5.45 -15.95 10.51
N LEU A 507 -5.31 -17.10 9.83
CA LEU A 507 -4.12 -17.95 9.95
C LEU A 507 -2.86 -17.27 9.42
N ILE A 508 -2.96 -16.58 8.27
CA ILE A 508 -1.84 -15.87 7.65
C ILE A 508 -1.37 -14.70 8.53
N GLU A 509 -2.29 -13.88 9.04
CA GLU A 509 -1.95 -12.76 9.91
C GLU A 509 -1.44 -13.22 11.28
N ALA A 510 -1.97 -14.34 11.83
CA ALA A 510 -1.47 -14.94 13.05
C ALA A 510 -0.03 -15.42 12.88
N ALA A 511 0.26 -16.15 11.79
CA ALA A 511 1.60 -16.63 11.48
C ALA A 511 2.59 -15.47 11.31
N LEU A 512 2.17 -14.39 10.63
CA LEU A 512 2.98 -13.19 10.52
C LEU A 512 3.24 -12.56 11.89
N LEU A 513 2.19 -12.32 12.70
CA LEU A 513 2.29 -11.70 14.02
C LEU A 513 3.24 -12.46 14.95
N ILE A 514 3.12 -13.79 15.00
CA ILE A 514 4.01 -14.65 15.78
C ILE A 514 5.45 -14.54 15.26
N GLY A 515 5.64 -14.70 13.95
CA GLY A 515 6.95 -14.64 13.31
C GLY A 515 7.70 -13.33 13.56
N VAL A 516 7.01 -12.20 13.40
CA VAL A 516 7.60 -10.87 13.59
C VAL A 516 7.83 -10.53 15.06
N SER A 517 7.01 -11.06 15.98
CA SER A 517 7.15 -10.85 17.43
C SER A 517 8.38 -11.60 18.00
N VAL A 518 8.67 -12.78 17.45
CA VAL A 518 9.83 -13.60 17.83
C VAL A 518 11.12 -13.08 17.17
N LEU A 519 11.13 -12.94 15.84
CA LEU A 519 12.35 -12.62 15.10
C LEU A 519 12.78 -11.15 15.25
N ARG A 520 11.82 -10.24 15.44
CA ARG A 520 12.05 -8.78 15.54
C ARG A 520 13.04 -8.30 14.47
N PRO A 521 12.70 -8.46 13.17
CA PRO A 521 13.65 -8.36 12.06
C PRO A 521 14.03 -6.91 11.71
N TRP A 522 13.28 -5.90 12.14
CA TRP A 522 13.51 -4.51 11.73
C TRP A 522 14.71 -3.87 12.41
N MET A 523 15.24 -2.86 11.74
CA MET A 523 16.45 -2.10 12.04
C MET A 523 16.66 -1.75 13.53
N ASP A 524 15.64 -1.22 14.20
CA ASP A 524 15.71 -0.73 15.58
C ASP A 524 14.57 -1.25 16.46
N LYS A 525 14.72 -1.14 17.80
CA LYS A 525 13.66 -1.48 18.76
C LYS A 525 12.36 -0.71 18.50
N LYS A 526 12.45 0.59 18.15
CA LYS A 526 11.28 1.43 17.86
C LYS A 526 10.55 0.97 16.59
N THR A 527 11.30 0.74 15.50
CA THR A 527 10.74 0.24 14.23
C THR A 527 10.16 -1.16 14.37
N ASN A 528 10.77 -2.03 15.19
CA ASN A 528 10.20 -3.33 15.55
C ASN A 528 8.87 -3.16 16.29
N GLY A 529 8.83 -2.35 17.35
CA GLY A 529 7.60 -2.14 18.13
C GLY A 529 6.44 -1.63 17.28
N PHE A 530 6.72 -0.67 16.40
CA PHE A 530 5.71 -0.13 15.48
C PHE A 530 5.23 -1.15 14.43
N ASN A 531 6.11 -1.91 13.78
CA ASN A 531 5.68 -2.91 12.80
C ASN A 531 4.98 -4.11 13.44
N ILE A 532 5.36 -4.50 14.67
CA ILE A 532 4.61 -5.49 15.46
C ILE A 532 3.22 -4.97 15.78
N ALA A 533 3.08 -3.68 16.12
CA ALA A 533 1.76 -3.07 16.32
C ALA A 533 0.91 -3.09 15.05
N ILE A 534 1.49 -2.82 13.87
CA ILE A 534 0.79 -2.98 12.58
C ILE A 534 0.30 -4.42 12.39
N ALA A 535 1.18 -5.40 12.62
CA ALA A 535 0.82 -6.82 12.50
C ALA A 535 -0.31 -7.20 13.49
N ALA A 536 -0.28 -6.67 14.71
CA ALA A 536 -1.33 -6.93 15.71
C ALA A 536 -2.68 -6.31 15.30
N VAL A 537 -2.67 -5.08 14.79
CA VAL A 537 -3.88 -4.41 14.28
C VAL A 537 -4.43 -5.12 13.05
N ASN A 538 -3.57 -5.58 12.13
CA ASN A 538 -4.00 -6.35 10.96
C ASN A 538 -4.56 -7.73 11.35
N PHE A 539 -3.94 -8.41 12.31
CA PHE A 539 -4.47 -9.65 12.86
C PHE A 539 -5.84 -9.43 13.53
N LEU A 540 -5.99 -8.38 14.33
CA LEU A 540 -7.28 -8.00 14.90
C LEU A 540 -8.31 -7.75 13.78
N SER A 541 -7.95 -7.02 12.74
CA SER A 541 -8.80 -6.79 11.57
C SER A 541 -9.22 -8.08 10.85
N ALA A 542 -8.33 -9.07 10.75
CA ALA A 542 -8.68 -10.39 10.21
C ALA A 542 -9.63 -11.17 11.13
N VAL A 543 -9.50 -11.05 12.46
CA VAL A 543 -10.45 -11.64 13.42
C VAL A 543 -11.84 -11.02 13.27
N PHE A 544 -11.93 -9.70 13.16
CA PHE A 544 -13.21 -9.02 12.89
C PHE A 544 -13.79 -9.45 11.54
N LEU A 545 -12.97 -9.59 10.51
CA LEU A 545 -13.40 -10.12 9.21
C LEU A 545 -14.01 -11.52 9.34
N LEU A 546 -13.42 -12.39 10.17
CA LEU A 546 -13.98 -13.72 10.48
C LEU A 546 -15.35 -13.59 11.17
N MET A 547 -15.52 -12.67 12.11
CA MET A 547 -16.83 -12.43 12.76
C MET A 547 -17.90 -11.98 11.76
N PHE A 548 -17.51 -11.26 10.70
CA PHE A 548 -18.42 -10.81 9.64
C PHE A 548 -18.89 -11.93 8.71
N THR A 549 -18.23 -13.10 8.69
CA THR A 549 -18.62 -14.24 7.84
C THR A 549 -19.85 -15.03 8.32
N GLU A 550 -20.43 -14.63 9.47
CA GLU A 550 -21.60 -15.27 10.10
C GLU A 550 -21.40 -16.74 10.50
N ILE A 551 -20.15 -17.22 10.57
CA ILE A 551 -19.83 -18.60 10.99
C ILE A 551 -20.38 -18.91 12.39
N PHE A 552 -20.28 -17.95 13.31
CA PHE A 552 -20.73 -18.11 14.70
C PHE A 552 -22.25 -17.93 14.87
N LYS A 553 -23.01 -17.69 13.79
CA LYS A 553 -24.46 -17.44 13.80
C LYS A 553 -24.90 -16.39 14.83
N GLN A 554 -24.04 -15.40 15.08
CA GLN A 554 -24.31 -14.34 16.06
C GLN A 554 -25.46 -13.41 15.62
N PRO A 555 -26.15 -12.75 16.57
CA PRO A 555 -27.19 -11.78 16.27
C PRO A 555 -26.67 -10.67 15.35
N ALA A 556 -27.55 -10.18 14.49
CA ALA A 556 -27.17 -9.23 13.44
C ALA A 556 -26.61 -7.92 14.02
N ILE A 557 -27.19 -7.43 15.13
CA ILE A 557 -26.72 -6.26 15.86
C ILE A 557 -25.25 -6.35 16.31
N VAL A 558 -24.78 -7.54 16.70
CA VAL A 558 -23.41 -7.73 17.20
C VAL A 558 -22.39 -7.39 16.12
N THR A 559 -22.63 -7.84 14.89
CA THR A 559 -21.74 -7.54 13.76
C THR A 559 -21.79 -6.06 13.35
N GLY A 560 -22.94 -5.39 13.51
CA GLY A 560 -23.04 -3.93 13.32
C GLY A 560 -22.15 -3.18 14.30
N VAL A 561 -22.27 -3.50 15.60
CA VAL A 561 -21.43 -2.92 16.68
C VAL A 561 -19.95 -3.23 16.45
N MET A 562 -19.62 -4.47 16.08
CA MET A 562 -18.25 -4.87 15.75
C MET A 562 -17.71 -4.09 14.53
N GLY A 563 -18.56 -3.74 13.56
CA GLY A 563 -18.19 -2.87 12.44
C GLY A 563 -17.82 -1.45 12.87
N VAL A 564 -18.56 -0.88 13.83
CA VAL A 564 -18.25 0.44 14.41
C VAL A 564 -16.93 0.38 15.19
N ILE A 565 -16.73 -0.65 16.01
CA ILE A 565 -15.46 -0.86 16.74
C ILE A 565 -14.30 -0.99 15.76
N PHE A 566 -14.48 -1.77 14.69
CA PHE A 566 -13.49 -1.93 13.62
C PHE A 566 -13.06 -0.59 13.03
N PHE A 567 -14.03 0.26 12.68
CA PHE A 567 -13.74 1.59 12.15
C PHE A 567 -12.96 2.43 13.16
N VAL A 568 -13.42 2.52 14.42
CA VAL A 568 -12.83 3.41 15.44
C VAL A 568 -11.36 3.10 15.71
N TYR A 569 -11.00 1.83 15.94
CA TYR A 569 -9.60 1.51 16.23
C TYR A 569 -8.71 1.65 15.01
N ASN A 570 -9.17 1.26 13.80
CA ASN A 570 -8.37 1.41 12.58
C ASN A 570 -8.19 2.90 12.25
N ALA A 571 -9.20 3.74 12.44
CA ALA A 571 -9.11 5.18 12.26
C ALA A 571 -8.12 5.83 13.24
N ALA A 572 -8.22 5.50 14.54
CA ALA A 572 -7.28 5.97 15.55
C ALA A 572 -5.84 5.53 15.23
N PHE A 573 -5.63 4.26 14.86
CA PHE A 573 -4.31 3.75 14.52
C PHE A 573 -3.76 4.44 13.27
N SER A 574 -4.57 4.60 12.22
CA SER A 574 -4.19 5.31 10.98
C SER A 574 -3.73 6.73 11.26
N LEU A 575 -4.45 7.45 12.13
CA LEU A 575 -4.09 8.81 12.56
C LEU A 575 -2.74 8.83 13.29
N VAL A 576 -2.51 7.88 14.21
CA VAL A 576 -1.20 7.76 14.89
C VAL A 576 -0.08 7.53 13.89
N LEU A 577 -0.28 6.68 12.87
CA LEU A 577 0.75 6.38 11.88
C LEU A 577 1.05 7.59 10.99
N LEU A 578 0.00 8.33 10.60
CA LEU A 578 0.13 9.55 9.82
C LEU A 578 0.91 10.63 10.59
N ILE A 579 0.56 10.86 11.86
CA ILE A 579 1.27 11.84 12.70
C ILE A 579 2.73 11.41 12.87
N MET A 580 2.99 10.12 13.14
CA MET A 580 4.35 9.59 13.27
C MET A 580 5.19 9.82 11.99
N LEU A 581 4.60 9.59 10.81
CA LEU A 581 5.27 9.83 9.54
C LEU A 581 5.54 11.31 9.31
N LEU A 582 4.56 12.18 9.56
CA LEU A 582 4.70 13.64 9.41
C LEU A 582 5.76 14.21 10.33
N VAL A 583 5.79 13.81 11.60
CA VAL A 583 6.81 14.24 12.57
C VAL A 583 8.19 13.72 12.17
N SER A 584 8.29 12.48 11.70
CA SER A 584 9.56 11.89 11.26
C SER A 584 10.10 12.58 10.01
N SER A 585 9.24 12.86 9.03
CA SER A 585 9.58 13.52 7.77
C SER A 585 9.91 15.00 7.98
N GLY A 586 9.11 15.70 8.78
CA GLY A 586 9.35 17.10 9.15
C GLY A 586 10.68 17.27 9.87
N PHE A 587 10.98 16.40 10.85
CA PHE A 587 12.29 16.42 11.51
C PHE A 587 13.43 16.14 10.52
N ALA A 588 13.28 15.16 9.62
CA ALA A 588 14.32 14.82 8.65
C ALA A 588 14.66 15.96 7.67
N VAL A 589 13.69 16.83 7.37
CA VAL A 589 13.86 17.95 6.42
C VAL A 589 14.29 19.25 7.13
N PHE A 590 13.77 19.54 8.32
CA PHE A 590 13.99 20.84 8.98
C PHE A 590 15.16 20.89 9.97
N THR A 591 15.69 19.75 10.40
CA THR A 591 16.76 19.73 11.41
C THR A 591 18.14 19.83 10.75
N LYS A 592 19.05 20.65 11.31
CA LYS A 592 20.41 20.82 10.77
C LYS A 592 21.26 19.54 10.81
N ASN A 593 21.05 18.69 11.81
CA ASN A 593 21.80 17.42 12.01
C ASN A 593 20.81 16.28 12.35
N PRO A 594 20.00 15.81 11.40
CA PRO A 594 18.94 14.86 11.68
C PRO A 594 19.48 13.47 12.09
N ASP A 595 20.69 13.12 11.66
CA ASP A 595 21.35 11.85 12.00
C ASP A 595 21.70 11.71 13.49
N THR A 596 21.68 12.81 14.28
CA THR A 596 21.93 12.73 15.74
C THR A 596 20.80 12.05 16.51
N ARG A 597 19.58 12.05 15.95
CA ARG A 597 18.38 11.47 16.58
C ARG A 597 18.36 9.94 16.49
N TYR A 598 18.85 9.40 15.38
CA TYR A 598 18.94 7.97 15.15
C TYR A 598 20.36 7.55 15.51
N GLN A 599 20.52 6.83 16.61
CA GLN A 599 21.83 6.29 16.97
C GLN A 599 22.35 5.49 15.76
N PRO A 600 23.64 5.65 15.38
CA PRO A 600 24.27 4.72 14.46
C PRO A 600 23.94 3.33 14.96
N MET A 601 23.27 2.55 14.11
CA MET A 601 22.69 1.28 14.51
C MET A 601 23.74 0.45 15.24
N ARG A 602 23.37 -0.19 16.37
CA ARG A 602 24.28 -0.96 17.26
C ARG A 602 24.76 -2.29 16.64
N ASP A 603 25.18 -2.21 15.39
CA ASP A 603 25.60 -3.29 14.50
C ASP A 603 26.81 -2.74 13.71
N ASP A 604 27.75 -3.60 13.31
CA ASP A 604 29.05 -3.20 12.76
C ASP A 604 28.94 -2.40 11.44
N ARG A 605 27.75 -2.33 10.84
CA ARG A 605 27.43 -1.49 9.68
C ARG A 605 27.76 0.00 9.87
N GLY A 606 27.61 0.55 11.07
CA GLY A 606 27.83 1.98 11.34
C GLY A 606 29.28 2.41 11.11
N SER A 607 30.24 1.53 11.42
CA SER A 607 31.66 1.76 11.15
C SER A 607 31.99 1.69 9.66
N PHE A 608 31.32 0.83 8.89
CA PHE A 608 31.62 0.63 7.47
C PHE A 608 31.01 1.69 6.54
N ILE A 609 29.87 2.28 6.92
CA ILE A 609 29.24 3.37 6.14
C ILE A 609 30.03 4.69 6.26
N LYS A 610 30.60 4.96 7.44
CA LYS A 610 31.31 6.23 7.72
C LYS A 610 32.79 6.18 7.33
N SER A 611 33.42 5.01 7.35
CA SER A 611 34.84 4.87 7.07
C SER A 611 35.20 5.29 5.64
N GLN A 612 34.43 4.95 4.60
CA GLN A 612 34.82 5.28 3.23
C GLN A 612 34.72 6.76 2.85
N THR A 613 33.75 7.52 3.34
CA THR A 613 33.61 8.94 2.96
C THR A 613 34.74 9.81 3.54
N GLN A 614 35.37 9.39 4.65
CA GLN A 614 36.56 10.05 5.17
C GLN A 614 37.87 9.36 4.76
N LEU A 615 37.95 8.02 4.71
CA LEU A 615 39.19 7.33 4.36
C LEU A 615 39.55 7.45 2.89
N THR A 616 38.59 7.51 1.96
CA THR A 616 38.95 7.67 0.54
C THR A 616 39.59 9.03 0.29
N THR A 617 39.14 10.09 0.96
CA THR A 617 39.73 11.42 0.83
C THR A 617 41.09 11.54 1.52
N GLU A 618 41.26 10.93 2.70
CA GLU A 618 42.51 10.98 3.46
C GLU A 618 43.58 10.03 2.90
N LEU A 619 43.25 8.80 2.48
CA LEU A 619 44.22 7.89 1.85
C LEU A 619 44.59 8.31 0.43
N ASP A 620 43.68 8.92 -0.32
CA ASP A 620 44.00 9.44 -1.65
C ASP A 620 44.84 10.72 -1.54
N ALA A 621 44.61 11.55 -0.50
CA ALA A 621 45.50 12.66 -0.15
C ALA A 621 46.89 12.19 0.33
N LEU A 622 46.96 11.17 1.20
CA LEU A 622 48.22 10.55 1.64
C LEU A 622 48.92 9.82 0.50
N GLY A 623 48.17 9.15 -0.39
CA GLY A 623 48.67 8.48 -1.58
C GLY A 623 49.23 9.44 -2.62
N ALA A 624 48.56 10.57 -2.86
CA ALA A 624 49.05 11.65 -3.71
C ALA A 624 50.32 12.30 -3.12
N THR A 625 50.37 12.47 -1.80
CA THR A 625 51.54 13.02 -1.10
C THR A 625 52.72 12.03 -1.12
N ALA A 626 52.47 10.73 -0.96
CA ALA A 626 53.49 9.68 -1.03
C ALA A 626 54.01 9.43 -2.45
N ARG A 627 53.21 9.71 -3.48
CA ARG A 627 53.63 9.66 -4.90
C ARG A 627 54.32 10.94 -5.38
N GLY A 628 54.36 12.00 -4.56
CA GLY A 628 54.97 13.27 -4.92
C GLY A 628 54.22 14.06 -5.99
N GLU A 629 52.96 13.73 -6.26
CA GLU A 629 52.15 14.40 -7.28
C GLU A 629 51.62 15.72 -6.71
N GLY A 630 52.30 16.81 -7.05
CA GLY A 630 51.82 18.17 -6.79
C GLY A 630 50.47 18.42 -7.47
N LYS A 631 49.64 19.26 -6.84
CA LYS A 631 48.28 19.59 -7.28
C LYS A 631 48.19 19.87 -8.78
N GLY A 632 47.63 18.92 -9.53
CA GLY A 632 47.09 19.18 -10.86
C GLY A 632 47.50 18.19 -11.95
N THR A 633 47.13 16.90 -11.84
CA THR A 633 46.89 16.06 -13.04
C THR A 633 46.02 14.86 -12.67
N HIS A 634 44.71 14.89 -12.96
CA HIS A 634 43.88 13.69 -12.90
C HIS A 634 43.94 13.00 -14.27
N SER A 635 44.60 11.84 -14.35
CA SER A 635 44.36 10.87 -15.41
C SER A 635 43.59 9.69 -14.82
N GLN A 636 42.38 9.48 -15.33
CA GLN A 636 41.51 8.37 -14.96
C GLN A 636 42.17 7.04 -15.33
N SER A 637 42.58 6.26 -14.34
CA SER A 637 42.69 4.82 -14.51
C SER A 637 42.57 4.08 -13.18
N ARG A 638 41.74 3.03 -13.21
CA ARG A 638 41.53 1.96 -12.22
C ARG A 638 40.42 2.14 -11.18
N SER A 639 39.24 1.62 -11.51
CA SER A 639 38.77 0.34 -10.95
C SER A 639 37.45 -0.03 -11.62
N ARG A 640 37.49 -0.86 -12.66
CA ARG A 640 36.31 -1.47 -13.26
C ARG A 640 36.40 -2.97 -13.03
N ILE A 641 35.88 -3.40 -11.89
CA ILE A 641 35.46 -4.78 -11.67
C ILE A 641 33.94 -4.73 -11.80
N ASP A 642 33.46 -4.73 -13.03
CA ASP A 642 32.06 -5.00 -13.35
C ASP A 642 31.99 -6.48 -13.74
N ASP A 643 31.48 -7.32 -12.81
CA ASP A 643 30.94 -8.64 -13.15
C ASP A 643 29.53 -8.42 -13.73
N ASP A 644 29.42 -8.27 -15.05
CA ASP A 644 28.16 -8.35 -15.79
C ASP A 644 28.18 -9.60 -16.69
N ASP A 645 27.61 -10.70 -16.17
CA ASP A 645 27.09 -11.80 -16.98
C ASP A 645 25.78 -11.33 -17.62
N ASP A 646 25.83 -10.88 -18.87
CA ASP A 646 24.67 -10.86 -19.77
C ASP A 646 25.13 -11.18 -21.22
N ILE A 647 24.37 -12.06 -21.85
CA ILE A 647 24.61 -12.76 -23.12
C ILE A 647 24.99 -11.79 -24.26
N ARG A 648 26.18 -11.98 -24.87
CA ARG A 648 26.60 -11.31 -26.11
C ARG A 648 26.97 -12.32 -27.20
N SER A 649 26.57 -11.99 -28.43
CA SER A 649 26.62 -12.83 -29.63
C SER A 649 28.04 -13.09 -30.15
N SER A 650 28.18 -14.22 -30.83
CA SER A 650 29.41 -14.87 -31.33
C SER A 650 30.24 -14.08 -32.36
N GLU A 651 29.84 -12.87 -32.74
CA GLU A 651 30.57 -12.05 -33.73
C GLU A 651 31.62 -11.14 -33.09
N GLU A 652 31.46 -10.74 -31.83
CA GLU A 652 32.40 -9.85 -31.14
C GLU A 652 33.70 -10.60 -30.73
N ASN A 653 33.61 -11.91 -30.46
CA ASN A 653 34.79 -12.75 -30.15
C ASN A 653 35.72 -12.97 -31.35
N ARG A 654 35.23 -12.88 -32.60
CA ARG A 654 36.08 -13.01 -33.79
C ARG A 654 36.92 -11.76 -34.04
N GLN A 655 36.45 -10.58 -33.63
CA GLN A 655 37.20 -9.33 -33.79
C GLN A 655 38.27 -9.14 -32.71
N ILE A 656 38.09 -9.73 -31.53
CA ILE A 656 39.11 -9.69 -30.46
C ILE A 656 40.25 -10.68 -30.76
N ALA A 657 39.94 -11.86 -31.30
CA ALA A 657 40.96 -12.83 -31.73
C ALA A 657 41.81 -12.36 -32.93
N ALA A 658 41.29 -11.47 -33.77
CA ALA A 658 42.06 -10.86 -34.87
C ALA A 658 43.04 -9.77 -34.39
N LYS A 659 42.98 -9.34 -33.13
CA LYS A 659 43.79 -8.24 -32.60
C LYS A 659 44.97 -8.70 -31.72
N GLU A 660 45.07 -10.00 -31.42
CA GLU A 660 46.19 -10.58 -30.65
C GLU A 660 47.23 -11.33 -31.52
N GLY A 661 47.07 -11.34 -32.85
CA GLY A 661 47.95 -12.07 -33.78
C GLY A 661 49.06 -11.25 -34.45
N GLY A 662 49.62 -10.22 -33.80
CA GLY A 662 50.58 -9.34 -34.47
C GLY A 662 51.54 -8.59 -33.56
N PHE A 663 52.46 -9.29 -32.89
CA PHE A 663 53.71 -8.67 -32.44
C PHE A 663 54.83 -9.70 -32.26
N SER A 664 55.63 -9.91 -33.30
CA SER A 664 56.94 -10.55 -33.23
C SER A 664 57.92 -9.88 -34.20
N GLU A 665 59.14 -9.66 -33.71
CA GLU A 665 60.42 -9.33 -34.37
C GLU A 665 60.71 -7.88 -34.82
N HIS A 666 61.69 -7.25 -34.16
CA HIS A 666 62.91 -6.74 -34.81
C HIS A 666 64.09 -6.66 -33.83
N TYR A 667 65.25 -7.12 -34.30
CA TYR A 667 66.52 -7.35 -33.60
C TYR A 667 67.60 -6.36 -34.12
N GLN A 668 68.61 -6.05 -33.30
CA GLN A 668 70.04 -5.72 -33.62
C GLN A 668 70.66 -4.61 -32.70
N PRO A 669 71.99 -4.52 -32.52
CA PRO A 669 72.85 -5.46 -31.78
C PRO A 669 73.80 -4.76 -30.75
N ALA A 670 74.43 -5.54 -29.87
CA ALA A 670 75.44 -5.08 -28.90
C ALA A 670 76.89 -5.15 -29.45
N PRO A 671 77.82 -4.29 -28.99
CA PRO A 671 79.25 -4.41 -29.31
C PRO A 671 80.02 -5.31 -28.30
N PRO A 672 81.23 -5.79 -28.65
CA PRO A 672 81.75 -7.08 -28.20
C PRO A 672 82.63 -7.02 -26.94
N ARG A 673 82.70 -8.15 -26.21
CA ARG A 673 83.68 -8.42 -25.14
C ARG A 673 84.89 -9.17 -25.71
N SER A 674 86.08 -8.75 -25.30
CA SER A 674 87.35 -9.49 -25.44
C SER A 674 87.62 -10.32 -24.16
N PRO A 675 88.23 -11.51 -24.25
CA PRO A 675 88.56 -12.34 -23.09
C PRO A 675 90.09 -12.42 -22.82
N ALA A 676 90.47 -12.47 -21.54
CA ALA A 676 91.75 -12.96 -20.96
C ALA A 676 91.85 -12.37 -19.53
N THR A 677 92.32 -12.99 -18.46
CA THR A 677 93.02 -14.26 -18.19
C THR A 677 93.01 -14.43 -16.65
N SER A 678 92.95 -15.66 -16.19
CA SER A 678 93.21 -16.08 -14.80
C SER A 678 94.65 -15.81 -14.38
N ASN A 679 94.89 -15.29 -13.16
CA ASN A 679 95.83 -15.90 -12.21
C ASN A 679 96.09 -15.10 -10.89
N PHE A 680 96.30 -15.89 -9.83
CA PHE A 680 97.14 -15.70 -8.63
C PHE A 680 96.61 -15.02 -7.34
N SER A 681 96.54 -15.91 -6.31
CA SER A 681 97.08 -15.83 -4.93
C SER A 681 96.42 -14.98 -3.82
N GLN A 682 96.10 -15.71 -2.74
CA GLN A 682 95.87 -15.36 -1.32
C GLN A 682 96.94 -14.44 -0.68
N PRO A 683 96.94 -14.21 0.67
CA PRO A 683 95.91 -13.67 1.58
C PRO A 683 96.48 -12.49 2.41
N HIS A 684 95.68 -11.70 3.15
CA HIS A 684 96.08 -11.12 4.45
C HIS A 684 94.91 -10.49 5.22
N ASN A 685 95.03 -10.56 6.55
CA ASN A 685 94.01 -10.36 7.59
C ASN A 685 94.04 -8.89 8.16
N PRO A 686 93.27 -8.52 9.21
CA PRO A 686 92.39 -7.33 9.31
C PRO A 686 93.00 -6.11 10.07
N PRO A 687 92.20 -5.06 10.43
CA PRO A 687 91.57 -5.07 11.77
C PRO A 687 90.18 -4.40 11.90
N SER A 688 89.60 -4.66 13.07
CA SER A 688 88.30 -4.28 13.63
C SER A 688 88.25 -2.82 14.11
N PHE A 689 87.05 -2.20 14.09
CA PHE A 689 86.59 -1.32 15.18
C PHE A 689 85.05 -1.25 15.21
N TYR A 690 84.45 -1.83 16.26
CA TYR A 690 83.11 -1.47 16.74
C TYR A 690 83.25 -0.24 17.65
N ASP A 691 82.32 0.72 17.61
CA ASP A 691 81.25 0.86 18.63
C ASP A 691 80.70 2.31 18.75
N ARG A 692 79.40 2.38 19.12
CA ARG A 692 78.62 3.51 19.70
C ARG A 692 78.31 4.75 18.85
N ALA A 693 77.21 5.49 19.04
CA ALA A 693 75.93 5.34 19.75
C ALA A 693 75.06 6.58 19.41
N SER A 694 73.74 6.43 19.49
CA SER A 694 72.69 7.44 19.24
C SER A 694 72.76 8.69 20.16
N PRO A 695 72.10 9.81 19.79
CA PRO A 695 71.66 10.81 20.76
C PRO A 695 70.12 10.85 20.94
N VAL A 696 69.69 11.03 22.19
CA VAL A 696 68.33 11.38 22.65
C VAL A 696 68.37 12.82 23.24
N PRO A 697 67.25 13.49 23.61
CA PRO A 697 66.98 14.87 23.21
C PRO A 697 67.19 15.89 24.35
N SER A 698 67.26 17.18 24.01
CA SER A 698 67.37 18.28 24.97
C SER A 698 66.14 19.18 24.96
N TYR A 699 65.68 19.51 26.16
CA TYR A 699 64.61 20.45 26.50
C TYR A 699 65.15 21.89 26.45
N ASN A 700 64.41 22.83 25.86
CA ASN A 700 64.45 24.21 26.37
C ASN A 700 63.16 25.00 26.09
N GLN A 701 62.88 25.92 27.00
CA GLN A 701 61.62 26.61 27.27
C GLN A 701 61.59 27.99 26.58
N GLY A 702 60.45 28.44 26.06
CA GLY A 702 60.29 29.79 25.48
C GLY A 702 58.89 30.13 24.97
N GLN A 703 58.08 30.71 25.86
CA GLN A 703 56.97 31.66 25.69
C GLN A 703 56.20 31.82 24.34
N GLY A 704 54.89 31.54 24.41
CA GLY A 704 53.86 32.56 24.15
C GLY A 704 53.18 32.60 22.77
N THR A 705 52.02 31.96 22.62
CA THR A 705 50.74 32.62 22.21
C THR A 705 49.57 31.62 22.29
N ARG A 706 48.47 32.07 22.92
CA ARG A 706 47.24 31.35 23.22
C ARG A 706 46.35 31.17 21.99
N ASN A 707 45.66 30.03 21.89
CA ASN A 707 44.22 29.99 21.67
C ASN A 707 43.63 28.61 22.06
N ASP A 708 42.61 28.67 22.91
CA ASP A 708 41.94 27.57 23.61
C ASP A 708 41.09 26.67 22.71
N VAL A 709 41.16 25.35 22.90
CA VAL A 709 40.01 24.44 22.74
C VAL A 709 40.06 23.34 23.80
N GLN A 710 39.03 23.30 24.65
CA GLN A 710 38.83 22.40 25.78
C GLN A 710 38.75 20.91 25.39
N TYR A 711 39.54 20.09 26.09
CA TYR A 711 39.33 18.65 26.21
C TYR A 711 38.21 18.36 27.23
N ARG A 712 37.28 17.44 26.89
CA ARG A 712 36.53 16.66 27.88
C ARG A 712 36.73 15.17 27.61
N THR A 713 37.33 14.56 28.62
CA THR A 713 37.61 13.14 28.89
C THR A 713 36.43 12.19 28.61
N ALA A 714 36.72 11.09 27.91
CA ALA A 714 35.91 9.88 27.95
C ALA A 714 36.84 8.66 28.14
N ASN A 715 36.55 7.91 29.21
CA ASN A 715 37.23 6.70 29.65
C ASN A 715 37.33 5.64 28.53
N SER A 716 38.55 5.16 28.30
CA SER A 716 38.84 3.92 27.57
C SER A 716 38.62 2.72 28.49
N ALA A 717 37.57 1.93 28.24
CA ALA A 717 37.46 0.56 28.75
C ALA A 717 37.72 -0.40 27.59
N SER A 718 38.87 -1.06 27.61
CA SER A 718 39.28 -2.11 26.66
C SER A 718 38.47 -3.40 26.86
N PRO A 719 38.02 -4.08 25.81
CA PRO A 719 37.22 -5.31 25.91
C PRO A 719 38.11 -6.55 25.77
N TRP A 720 38.93 -6.85 26.78
CA TRP A 720 39.58 -8.16 26.90
C TRP A 720 39.71 -8.54 28.36
N GLN A 721 38.65 -9.12 28.92
CA GLN A 721 38.69 -10.05 30.05
C GLN A 721 37.27 -10.59 30.30
N ARG A 722 36.97 -11.77 29.74
CA ARG A 722 36.00 -12.70 30.31
C ARG A 722 36.72 -14.03 30.47
N GLY A 723 37.06 -14.36 31.72
CA GLY A 723 37.38 -15.69 32.18
C GLY A 723 36.29 -16.13 33.16
N ALA A 724 35.84 -17.36 33.03
CA ALA A 724 34.77 -18.01 33.78
C ALA A 724 35.08 -18.18 35.28
N GLY A 725 34.03 -18.41 36.08
CA GLY A 725 34.16 -18.92 37.44
C GLY A 725 32.83 -18.92 38.20
N TYR A 726 32.50 -20.08 38.78
CA TYR A 726 31.32 -20.41 39.59
C TYR A 726 31.40 -19.83 41.03
N ASP A 727 30.37 -20.14 41.83
CA ASP A 727 30.16 -19.92 43.28
C ASP A 727 29.34 -18.65 43.59
N GLY A 728 28.31 -18.63 44.43
CA GLY A 728 27.76 -19.55 45.43
C GLY A 728 27.02 -18.68 46.47
N HIS A 729 25.85 -19.15 46.93
CA HIS A 729 24.84 -18.50 47.80
C HIS A 729 23.73 -17.68 47.13
#